data_AF-A0A1I3YCR3-F1
#
_entry.id   AF-A0A1I3YCR3-F1
#
_cell.length_a   1.000
_cell.length_b   1.000
_cell.length_c   1.000
_cell.angle_alpha   90.00
_cell.angle_beta   90.00
_cell.angle_gamma   90.00
#
_symmetry.space_group_name_H-M   'P 1'
#
loop_
_entity.id
_entity.type
_entity.pdbx_description
1 polymer ?
#
loop_
_entity_poly.entity_id
_entity_poly.type
_entity_poly.pdbx_seq_one_letter_code
_entity_poly.pdbx_strand_id
1 'polypeptide(L)'
;MLFYCEPIDGLPAAIAKDASSGLPLLTEQEAIFKIILTYLSLPYSVAEYGCGKKTSLIIKQLIEMKIPGWAIQRGMILERDMSPDALDQVDMHLRPHALRAHNPLAQLGDLLDPQLRKMLSNVVANVHPAQKTIQVGAYALHHEKVIQFVLARSHVFTVLKFWDQVHQRVVERVIDPTLEPAGPFVIEALREKLDASESLLFTAYLLGHFRLRPEYLTQAQRTEVSKKLGSPSRLQDIDLQAHNQLIRSLTGAEPGSIGDPDTWSYVNNFHNEDEQYRNEKLQLTGSGDEFHLHIPALIEARENHHHAISSIRTELDSLADKLQLAQILAGDAFWAEKELEALADCAITIVYFNSLQYLAEQIKNGEDLREHLRTVTANSPLRGIGVRQRRRIDKLGVLATRDDGHIDARALNVQFQKCALETIRQMNKVQLSVFIDQVGNIHGVRLNHTERNALSQKKLNIRNILRHSVNHCSHIDTVNDGGKFDGRLGVTGGIQTAELIADLEEYCDIKIADDDSMVRLAVTAFNNEEMTFTGEGVSMSGSAAVAGHARPESVHNMVNQDCERYGDKLIDCLAVLKIACEDGRINLAHELQGTGQDLINSCYNPTDFFTRHTFERHIEQGPVLDRAGIPIITVGTIMGIHQRDFFFDGLLAEPAALEMNCRLRELTQQTPFLNTRFTVGMIHPIGDSYCHANPGFALRCELEGEKNHAGATATADRRDPGVGIARLARIFRDWIVKNAGYFNELQSVIGDLDIQPGTNRNVIPGQAAVTLAIQAENFTPEFGEEILRILQAAAAGELTAQVPAGGEGITIGRIEPVSFVKNYAQVRLSLDMREANDSVMIKAQEAVDDIVRNLEESFAVKIRHEIKQHLQPSQLLDSGQVLLMERSYGGSHNPNEMEMMVDLTLGNLLAFTVMQDVLQRKDLTGVNLVNITENYMPAKWLSKMDRFVSGALHDTCNIAACVMQK
;
A
#
# COMPACT_ATOMS: atom_id res chain seq x y z
N MET A 1 -19.70 0.06 17.75
CA MET A 1 -19.11 -1.27 17.98
C MET A 1 -18.71 -2.00 16.70
N LEU A 2 -18.85 -1.42 15.49
CA LEU A 2 -19.14 -2.26 14.31
C LEU A 2 -18.31 -2.03 13.03
N PHE A 3 -17.12 -1.44 13.06
CA PHE A 3 -16.37 -1.26 11.79
C PHE A 3 -14.95 -1.80 11.73
N TYR A 4 -14.42 -2.33 12.82
CA TYR A 4 -13.22 -3.17 12.81
C TYR A 4 -13.40 -4.10 14.01
N CYS A 5 -13.53 -5.41 13.77
CA CYS A 5 -13.67 -6.43 14.81
C CYS A 5 -12.42 -6.51 15.71
N GLU A 6 -12.41 -7.40 16.70
CA GLU A 6 -11.20 -7.66 17.51
C GLU A 6 -9.97 -7.95 16.64
N PRO A 7 -8.75 -7.52 17.01
CA PRO A 7 -7.53 -7.72 16.23
C PRO A 7 -7.38 -9.18 15.78
N ILE A 8 -7.06 -9.39 14.49
CA ILE A 8 -6.86 -10.74 13.94
C ILE A 8 -5.46 -10.81 13.34
N ASP A 9 -4.57 -11.52 14.03
CA ASP A 9 -3.20 -11.76 13.60
C ASP A 9 -3.14 -12.42 12.20
N GLY A 10 -2.23 -11.94 11.35
CA GLY A 10 -1.75 -12.64 10.16
C GLY A 10 -2.76 -12.86 9.03
N LEU A 11 -3.21 -11.79 8.35
CA LEU A 11 -3.87 -11.96 7.05
C LEU A 11 -2.91 -12.65 6.06
N PRO A 12 -3.36 -13.66 5.32
CA PRO A 12 -2.47 -14.41 4.44
C PRO A 12 -2.03 -13.56 3.25
N ALA A 13 -0.73 -13.62 2.90
CA ALA A 13 -0.18 -12.95 1.72
C ALA A 13 -0.77 -13.48 0.40
N ALA A 14 -1.33 -14.70 0.41
CA ALA A 14 -2.02 -15.31 -0.72
C ALA A 14 -3.21 -16.15 -0.24
N ILE A 15 -4.32 -16.09 -0.98
CA ILE A 15 -5.48 -16.95 -0.77
C ILE A 15 -5.21 -18.33 -1.37
N ALA A 16 -5.30 -19.36 -0.54
CA ALA A 16 -5.17 -20.75 -1.00
C ALA A 16 -6.30 -21.12 -1.97
N LYS A 17 -5.95 -21.82 -3.04
CA LYS A 17 -6.86 -22.25 -4.11
C LYS A 17 -6.74 -23.75 -4.33
N ASP A 18 -7.83 -24.36 -4.76
CA ASP A 18 -7.82 -25.72 -5.27
C ASP A 18 -7.00 -25.77 -6.56
N ALA A 19 -5.92 -26.56 -6.58
CA ALA A 19 -4.97 -26.58 -7.68
C ALA A 19 -5.60 -26.98 -9.02
N SER A 20 -6.64 -27.83 -8.98
CA SER A 20 -7.31 -28.32 -10.18
C SER A 20 -8.27 -27.28 -10.75
N SER A 21 -9.26 -26.83 -9.96
CA SER A 21 -10.30 -25.91 -10.43
C SER A 21 -9.85 -24.45 -10.45
N GLY A 22 -8.90 -24.05 -9.62
CA GLY A 22 -8.52 -22.65 -9.42
C GLY A 22 -9.44 -21.86 -8.48
N LEU A 23 -10.49 -22.49 -7.95
CA LEU A 23 -11.41 -21.88 -6.98
C LEU A 23 -10.73 -21.66 -5.62
N PRO A 24 -11.04 -20.57 -4.89
CA PRO A 24 -10.57 -20.41 -3.52
C PRO A 24 -11.12 -21.53 -2.62
N LEU A 25 -10.32 -21.95 -1.64
CA LEU A 25 -10.76 -22.97 -0.68
C LEU A 25 -11.78 -22.39 0.30
N LEU A 26 -12.80 -23.16 0.68
CA LEU A 26 -13.82 -22.71 1.63
C LEU A 26 -13.24 -22.32 3.00
N THR A 27 -12.12 -22.92 3.39
CA THR A 27 -11.37 -22.57 4.61
C THR A 27 -10.86 -21.12 4.59
N GLU A 28 -10.68 -20.53 3.41
CA GLU A 28 -10.20 -19.15 3.22
C GLU A 28 -11.33 -18.11 3.25
N GLN A 29 -12.60 -18.51 3.36
CA GLN A 29 -13.73 -17.57 3.25
C GLN A 29 -13.66 -16.45 4.29
N GLU A 30 -13.21 -16.76 5.51
CA GLU A 30 -13.01 -15.75 6.55
C GLU A 30 -11.84 -14.83 6.23
N ALA A 31 -10.73 -15.37 5.72
CA ALA A 31 -9.56 -14.57 5.35
C ALA A 31 -9.90 -13.60 4.22
N ILE A 32 -10.55 -14.07 3.16
CA ILE A 32 -11.02 -13.22 2.05
C ILE A 32 -11.94 -12.11 2.56
N PHE A 33 -12.91 -12.45 3.41
CA PHE A 33 -13.84 -11.47 3.96
C PHE A 33 -13.14 -10.41 4.83
N LYS A 34 -12.16 -10.84 5.63
CA LYS A 34 -11.34 -9.95 6.45
C LYS A 34 -10.49 -9.01 5.59
N ILE A 35 -9.88 -9.50 4.51
CA ILE A 35 -9.13 -8.67 3.54
C ILE A 35 -10.06 -7.64 2.90
N ILE A 36 -11.29 -8.00 2.54
CA ILE A 36 -12.27 -7.04 1.99
C ILE A 36 -12.63 -5.98 3.02
N LEU A 37 -12.95 -6.39 4.25
CA LEU A 37 -13.28 -5.47 5.35
C LEU A 37 -12.16 -4.44 5.58
N THR A 38 -10.95 -4.93 5.44
CA THR A 38 -9.68 -4.24 5.59
C THR A 38 -9.47 -3.22 4.46
N TYR A 39 -9.34 -3.65 3.20
CA TYR A 39 -8.91 -2.79 2.10
C TYR A 39 -10.03 -2.03 1.38
N LEU A 40 -11.31 -2.18 1.74
CA LEU A 40 -12.35 -1.37 1.10
C LEU A 40 -12.19 0.11 1.47
N SER A 41 -12.02 0.95 0.44
CA SER A 41 -11.64 2.36 0.61
C SER A 41 -12.75 3.29 1.12
N LEU A 42 -13.95 2.77 1.41
CA LEU A 42 -15.11 3.56 1.81
C LEU A 42 -15.86 2.94 3.00
N PRO A 43 -16.33 3.74 3.96
CA PRO A 43 -17.19 3.26 5.03
C PRO A 43 -18.53 2.73 4.50
N TYR A 44 -18.89 1.52 4.94
CA TYR A 44 -20.01 0.69 4.48
C TYR A 44 -21.40 1.20 4.91
N SER A 45 -21.78 2.43 4.55
CA SER A 45 -23.15 2.87 4.76
C SER A 45 -24.11 2.12 3.84
N VAL A 46 -25.27 1.71 4.36
CA VAL A 46 -26.39 1.28 3.52
C VAL A 46 -26.99 2.53 2.89
N ALA A 47 -26.45 2.94 1.75
CA ALA A 47 -27.10 3.95 0.92
C ALA A 47 -28.07 3.24 -0.02
N GLU A 48 -29.31 3.74 -0.07
CA GLU A 48 -30.34 3.29 -1.01
C GLU A 48 -29.82 3.28 -2.46
N TYR A 49 -28.94 4.23 -2.79
CA TYR A 49 -28.19 4.28 -4.03
C TYR A 49 -26.72 3.99 -3.76
N GLY A 50 -26.17 2.93 -4.36
CA GLY A 50 -24.73 2.63 -4.24
C GLY A 50 -24.39 1.15 -4.05
N CYS A 51 -25.37 0.25 -3.89
CA CYS A 51 -25.11 -1.19 -3.75
C CYS A 51 -24.34 -1.79 -4.95
N GLY A 52 -24.62 -1.31 -6.17
CA GLY A 52 -23.86 -1.65 -7.39
C GLY A 52 -22.41 -1.18 -7.32
N LYS A 53 -22.19 0.10 -7.05
CA LYS A 53 -20.84 0.69 -6.84
C LYS A 53 -20.03 -0.06 -5.80
N LYS A 54 -20.63 -0.35 -4.65
CA LYS A 54 -20.02 -1.14 -3.58
C LYS A 54 -19.64 -2.54 -4.07
N THR A 55 -20.52 -3.19 -4.82
CA THR A 55 -20.24 -4.50 -5.44
C THR A 55 -19.03 -4.42 -6.35
N SER A 56 -18.89 -3.37 -7.17
CA SER A 56 -17.69 -3.14 -8.00
C SER A 56 -16.41 -3.02 -7.18
N LEU A 57 -16.44 -2.30 -6.06
CA LEU A 57 -15.28 -2.16 -5.16
C LEU A 57 -14.90 -3.48 -4.49
N ILE A 58 -15.89 -4.28 -4.06
CA ILE A 58 -15.65 -5.62 -3.50
C ILE A 58 -15.04 -6.54 -4.55
N ILE A 59 -15.55 -6.51 -5.78
CA ILE A 59 -15.03 -7.32 -6.89
C ILE A 59 -13.57 -6.93 -7.20
N LYS A 60 -13.24 -5.63 -7.20
CA LYS A 60 -11.85 -5.17 -7.36
C LYS A 60 -10.91 -5.81 -6.33
N GLN A 61 -11.31 -5.81 -5.05
CA GLN A 61 -10.52 -6.43 -3.98
C GLN A 61 -10.32 -7.94 -4.20
N LEU A 62 -11.36 -8.65 -4.65
CA LEU A 62 -11.25 -10.08 -4.96
C LEU A 62 -10.27 -10.35 -6.12
N ILE A 63 -10.27 -9.50 -7.16
CA ILE A 63 -9.34 -9.61 -8.28
C ILE A 63 -7.91 -9.31 -7.85
N GLU A 64 -7.70 -8.33 -6.97
CA GLU A 64 -6.39 -8.00 -6.39
C GLU A 64 -5.82 -9.18 -5.59
N MET A 65 -6.67 -9.97 -4.92
CA MET A 65 -6.32 -11.26 -4.30
C MET A 65 -6.06 -12.40 -5.31
N LYS A 66 -5.99 -12.07 -6.61
CA LYS A 66 -5.81 -13.01 -7.72
C LYS A 66 -6.93 -14.05 -7.83
N ILE A 67 -8.13 -13.78 -7.31
CA ILE A 67 -9.28 -14.68 -7.49
C ILE A 67 -9.75 -14.56 -8.95
N PRO A 68 -9.94 -15.68 -9.67
CA PRO A 68 -10.36 -15.62 -11.07
C PRO A 68 -11.71 -14.92 -11.21
N GLY A 69 -11.84 -14.00 -12.17
CA GLY A 69 -13.08 -13.23 -12.37
C GLY A 69 -14.30 -14.12 -12.64
N TRP A 70 -14.12 -15.25 -13.32
CA TRP A 70 -15.19 -16.22 -13.59
C TRP A 70 -15.68 -16.95 -12.31
N ALA A 71 -14.91 -16.97 -11.22
CA ALA A 71 -15.33 -17.53 -9.93
C ALA A 71 -16.25 -16.57 -9.15
N ILE A 72 -16.31 -15.32 -9.59
CA ILE A 72 -17.07 -14.24 -8.98
C ILE A 72 -18.37 -14.05 -9.76
N GLN A 73 -19.44 -13.79 -9.02
CA GLN A 73 -20.75 -13.49 -9.55
C GLN A 73 -21.30 -12.25 -8.86
N ARG A 74 -22.30 -11.68 -9.51
CA ARG A 74 -23.14 -10.64 -8.94
C ARG A 74 -24.53 -11.21 -8.70
N GLY A 75 -25.14 -10.78 -7.62
CA GLY A 75 -26.50 -11.14 -7.26
C GLY A 75 -27.36 -9.92 -7.10
N MET A 76 -28.67 -10.10 -7.26
CA MET A 76 -29.67 -9.08 -7.03
C MET A 76 -30.86 -9.69 -6.29
N ILE A 77 -31.29 -9.02 -5.23
CA ILE A 77 -32.56 -9.30 -4.57
C ILE A 77 -33.55 -8.21 -4.97
N LEU A 78 -34.76 -8.60 -5.35
CA LEU A 78 -35.81 -7.72 -5.85
C LEU A 78 -37.08 -7.94 -5.05
N GLU A 79 -37.82 -6.86 -4.79
CA GLU A 79 -39.16 -6.95 -4.21
C GLU A 79 -40.08 -7.85 -5.06
N ARG A 80 -41.06 -8.48 -4.41
CA ARG A 80 -41.98 -9.40 -5.07
C ARG A 80 -42.85 -8.70 -6.10
N ASP A 81 -43.40 -7.55 -5.73
CA ASP A 81 -44.36 -6.78 -6.53
C ASP A 81 -43.68 -5.54 -7.10
N MET A 82 -43.59 -5.51 -8.43
CA MET A 82 -43.00 -4.42 -9.21
C MET A 82 -44.04 -3.82 -10.16
N SER A 83 -45.33 -3.99 -9.87
CA SER A 83 -46.42 -3.35 -10.61
C SER A 83 -46.40 -1.83 -10.45
N PRO A 84 -46.99 -1.08 -11.41
CA PRO A 84 -47.08 0.38 -11.32
C PRO A 84 -47.65 0.88 -9.98
N ASP A 85 -48.72 0.24 -9.49
CA ASP A 85 -49.35 0.59 -8.21
C ASP A 85 -48.39 0.43 -7.01
N ALA A 86 -47.56 -0.62 -7.02
CA ALA A 86 -46.56 -0.86 -5.96
C ALA A 86 -45.37 0.12 -6.06
N LEU A 87 -45.02 0.56 -7.27
CA LEU A 87 -43.97 1.55 -7.49
C LEU A 87 -44.40 2.94 -7.02
N ASP A 88 -45.65 3.34 -7.23
CA ASP A 88 -46.22 4.62 -6.79
C ASP A 88 -46.40 4.73 -5.26
N GLN A 89 -46.45 3.60 -4.56
CA GLN A 89 -46.57 3.58 -3.10
C GLN A 89 -45.22 3.87 -2.41
N VAL A 90 -45.12 4.99 -1.69
CA VAL A 90 -43.91 5.38 -0.94
C VAL A 90 -44.01 5.11 0.56
N ASP A 91 -45.22 4.88 1.11
CA ASP A 91 -45.39 4.58 2.54
C ASP A 91 -44.88 3.17 2.87
N MET A 92 -43.93 3.12 3.80
CA MET A 92 -43.31 1.88 4.28
C MET A 92 -44.31 0.90 4.90
N HIS A 93 -45.35 1.40 5.54
CA HIS A 93 -46.30 0.56 6.27
C HIS A 93 -47.31 -0.14 5.35
N LEU A 94 -47.46 0.37 4.13
CA LEU A 94 -48.37 -0.17 3.12
C LEU A 94 -47.69 -1.12 2.14
N ARG A 95 -46.41 -1.44 2.38
CA ARG A 95 -45.58 -2.27 1.48
C ARG A 95 -45.07 -3.52 2.21
N PRO A 96 -45.87 -4.60 2.25
CA PRO A 96 -45.54 -5.82 3.00
C PRO A 96 -44.31 -6.58 2.48
N HIS A 97 -43.84 -6.29 1.26
CA HIS A 97 -42.69 -6.94 0.63
C HIS A 97 -41.47 -6.02 0.48
N ALA A 98 -41.46 -4.89 1.19
CA ALA A 98 -40.40 -3.90 1.10
C ALA A 98 -39.04 -4.44 1.57
N LEU A 99 -37.99 -4.17 0.80
CA LEU A 99 -36.62 -4.43 1.26
C LEU A 99 -36.24 -3.44 2.36
N ARG A 100 -35.81 -3.97 3.51
CA ARG A 100 -35.43 -3.19 4.70
C ARG A 100 -34.13 -3.71 5.30
N ALA A 101 -33.13 -2.86 5.46
CA ALA A 101 -31.86 -3.21 6.07
C ALA A 101 -31.65 -2.50 7.41
N HIS A 102 -30.94 -3.13 8.32
CA HIS A 102 -30.39 -2.44 9.48
C HIS A 102 -29.31 -1.44 9.06
N ASN A 103 -29.36 -0.24 9.62
CA ASN A 103 -28.41 0.81 9.31
C ASN A 103 -27.32 0.90 10.39
N PRO A 104 -26.06 0.58 10.05
CA PRO A 104 -24.98 0.63 11.02
C PRO A 104 -24.60 2.06 11.43
N LEU A 105 -25.10 3.09 10.71
CA LEU A 105 -24.89 4.51 10.97
C LEU A 105 -26.05 5.19 11.73
N ALA A 106 -27.02 4.42 12.22
CA ALA A 106 -28.17 4.97 12.93
C ALA A 106 -27.87 5.63 14.29
N GLN A 107 -26.62 5.54 14.77
CA GLN A 107 -26.17 6.07 16.07
C GLN A 107 -25.05 7.11 15.93
N LEU A 108 -24.98 7.81 14.79
CA LEU A 108 -23.98 8.85 14.51
C LEU A 108 -23.99 10.11 15.42
N GLY A 109 -24.88 10.20 16.41
CA GLY A 109 -25.06 11.40 17.22
C GLY A 109 -26.06 12.39 16.62
N ASP A 110 -26.14 13.60 17.14
CA ASP A 110 -27.07 14.63 16.66
C ASP A 110 -26.61 15.24 15.32
N LEU A 111 -27.24 14.83 14.21
CA LEU A 111 -26.95 15.38 12.87
C LEU A 111 -27.36 16.85 12.70
N LEU A 112 -28.12 17.40 13.65
CA LEU A 112 -28.48 18.80 13.68
C LEU A 112 -27.47 19.66 14.45
N ASP A 113 -26.42 19.05 15.03
CA ASP A 113 -25.36 19.77 15.70
C ASP A 113 -24.78 20.87 14.78
N PRO A 114 -24.80 22.15 15.20
CA PRO A 114 -24.34 23.26 14.37
C PRO A 114 -22.86 23.16 13.96
N GLN A 115 -22.01 22.61 14.83
CA GLN A 115 -20.58 22.43 14.59
C GLN A 115 -20.34 21.29 13.61
N LEU A 116 -21.06 20.18 13.75
CA LEU A 116 -21.01 19.08 12.77
C LEU A 116 -21.44 19.58 11.39
N ARG A 117 -22.54 20.35 11.31
CA ARG A 117 -23.02 20.92 10.04
C ARG A 117 -21.99 21.85 9.39
N LYS A 118 -21.35 22.70 10.19
CA LYS A 118 -20.27 23.57 9.74
C LYS A 118 -19.07 22.77 9.24
N MET A 119 -18.65 21.74 9.97
CA MET A 119 -17.55 20.86 9.57
C MET A 119 -17.86 20.12 8.27
N LEU A 120 -19.08 19.56 8.15
CA LEU A 120 -19.54 18.90 6.92
C LEU A 120 -19.50 19.85 5.72
N SER A 121 -19.99 21.09 5.86
CA SER A 121 -19.96 22.07 4.76
C SER A 121 -18.56 22.50 4.34
N ASN A 122 -17.56 22.39 5.24
CA ASN A 122 -16.16 22.68 4.94
C ASN A 122 -15.46 21.52 4.22
N VAL A 123 -15.95 20.29 4.38
CA VAL A 123 -15.34 19.09 3.80
C VAL A 123 -16.03 18.66 2.52
N VAL A 124 -17.36 18.71 2.48
CA VAL A 124 -18.19 18.18 1.40
C VAL A 124 -19.03 19.28 0.78
N ALA A 125 -18.86 19.51 -0.52
CA ALA A 125 -19.71 20.44 -1.27
C ALA A 125 -21.14 19.90 -1.39
N ASN A 126 -22.14 20.79 -1.35
CA ASN A 126 -23.57 20.45 -1.51
C ASN A 126 -24.08 19.38 -0.53
N VAL A 127 -23.59 19.41 0.72
CA VAL A 127 -24.11 18.57 1.80
C VAL A 127 -25.31 19.25 2.47
N HIS A 128 -26.41 18.52 2.65
CA HIS A 128 -27.62 19.03 3.30
C HIS A 128 -28.06 18.09 4.43
N PRO A 129 -27.56 18.30 5.67
CA PRO A 129 -27.99 17.54 6.84
C PRO A 129 -29.40 17.92 7.30
N ALA A 130 -30.28 16.95 7.39
CA ALA A 130 -31.61 17.02 7.98
C ALA A 130 -31.68 16.15 9.25
N GLN A 131 -32.82 16.16 9.94
CA GLN A 131 -32.97 15.49 11.23
C GLN A 131 -32.70 13.98 11.19
N LYS A 132 -32.97 13.34 10.04
CA LYS A 132 -32.83 11.88 9.86
C LYS A 132 -32.08 11.48 8.61
N THR A 133 -31.62 12.44 7.81
CA THR A 133 -30.96 12.18 6.53
C THR A 133 -29.87 13.21 6.29
N ILE A 134 -28.81 12.85 5.57
CA ILE A 134 -27.82 13.79 5.04
C ILE A 134 -27.80 13.58 3.54
N GLN A 135 -28.25 14.57 2.78
CA GLN A 135 -28.11 14.56 1.33
C GLN A 135 -26.67 14.92 0.96
N VAL A 136 -26.03 14.10 0.14
CA VAL A 136 -24.67 14.26 -0.38
C VAL A 136 -24.70 14.00 -1.88
N GLY A 137 -24.80 15.06 -2.68
CA GLY A 137 -25.00 14.93 -4.13
C GLY A 137 -26.26 14.10 -4.45
N ALA A 138 -26.10 13.00 -5.19
CA ALA A 138 -27.18 12.07 -5.54
C ALA A 138 -27.51 11.04 -4.43
N TYR A 139 -26.74 11.01 -3.35
CA TYR A 139 -26.85 10.00 -2.30
C TYR A 139 -27.45 10.59 -1.02
N ALA A 140 -28.11 9.75 -0.23
CA ALA A 140 -28.59 10.11 1.10
C ALA A 140 -28.04 9.13 2.14
N LEU A 141 -27.45 9.67 3.21
CA LEU A 141 -27.16 8.90 4.42
C LEU A 141 -28.35 9.02 5.36
N HIS A 142 -28.99 7.90 5.67
CA HIS A 142 -30.08 7.89 6.62
C HIS A 142 -29.54 7.67 8.04
N HIS A 143 -30.24 8.22 9.02
CA HIS A 143 -29.95 8.13 10.44
C HIS A 143 -31.11 7.47 11.20
N GLU A 144 -31.72 6.48 10.55
CA GLU A 144 -32.74 5.62 11.15
C GLU A 144 -32.15 4.22 11.36
N LYS A 145 -32.60 3.51 12.40
CA LYS A 145 -32.11 2.14 12.72
C LYS A 145 -32.36 1.13 11.61
N VAL A 146 -33.41 1.35 10.83
CA VAL A 146 -33.81 0.53 9.69
C VAL A 146 -34.02 1.45 8.51
N ILE A 147 -33.43 1.12 7.37
CA ILE A 147 -33.58 1.84 6.10
C ILE A 147 -34.38 0.97 5.15
N GLN A 148 -35.30 1.59 4.42
CA GLN A 148 -36.02 0.95 3.33
C GLN A 148 -35.44 1.40 1.98
N PHE A 149 -35.44 0.50 1.00
CA PHE A 149 -35.01 0.78 -0.39
C PHE A 149 -36.22 1.28 -1.21
N VAL A 150 -36.70 2.49 -0.88
CA VAL A 150 -37.91 3.14 -1.43
C VAL A 150 -37.80 3.56 -2.91
N LEU A 151 -36.61 3.60 -3.49
CA LEU A 151 -36.43 4.04 -4.87
C LEU A 151 -35.76 2.94 -5.69
N ALA A 152 -34.77 2.26 -5.13
CA ALA A 152 -34.09 1.16 -5.81
C ALA A 152 -34.96 -0.10 -5.94
N ARG A 153 -35.86 -0.37 -4.98
CA ARG A 153 -36.68 -1.61 -4.91
C ARG A 153 -35.87 -2.92 -5.00
N SER A 154 -34.56 -2.83 -4.88
CA SER A 154 -33.59 -3.90 -5.13
C SER A 154 -32.30 -3.65 -4.36
N HIS A 155 -31.52 -4.72 -4.17
CA HIS A 155 -30.16 -4.63 -3.63
C HIS A 155 -29.21 -5.55 -4.41
N VAL A 156 -28.05 -5.02 -4.81
CA VAL A 156 -27.02 -5.75 -5.55
C VAL A 156 -25.89 -6.15 -4.60
N PHE A 157 -25.40 -7.39 -4.76
CA PHE A 157 -24.38 -7.98 -3.90
C PHE A 157 -23.38 -8.84 -4.68
N THR A 158 -22.23 -9.15 -4.05
CA THR A 158 -21.21 -10.03 -4.62
C THR A 158 -21.41 -11.46 -4.15
N VAL A 159 -21.23 -12.44 -5.03
CA VAL A 159 -21.24 -13.87 -4.74
C VAL A 159 -19.91 -14.47 -5.16
N LEU A 160 -19.28 -15.24 -4.27
CA LEU A 160 -18.03 -15.93 -4.54
C LEU A 160 -18.23 -17.44 -4.44
N LYS A 161 -17.69 -18.17 -5.43
CA LYS A 161 -17.61 -19.65 -5.42
C LYS A 161 -16.38 -20.12 -4.67
N PHE A 162 -16.57 -21.12 -3.82
CA PHE A 162 -15.53 -21.78 -3.05
C PHE A 162 -15.52 -23.28 -3.30
N TRP A 163 -14.34 -23.89 -3.23
CA TRP A 163 -14.20 -25.35 -3.18
C TRP A 163 -14.26 -25.84 -1.72
N ASP A 164 -15.29 -26.62 -1.39
CA ASP A 164 -15.43 -27.30 -0.11
C ASP A 164 -14.67 -28.63 -0.15
N GLN A 165 -13.45 -28.63 0.40
CA GLN A 165 -12.59 -29.82 0.42
C GLN A 165 -13.18 -30.96 1.26
N VAL A 166 -14.01 -30.67 2.26
CA VAL A 166 -14.58 -31.70 3.14
C VAL A 166 -15.70 -32.45 2.42
N HIS A 167 -16.58 -31.71 1.76
CA HIS A 167 -17.75 -32.27 1.09
C HIS A 167 -17.54 -32.50 -0.42
N GLN A 168 -16.35 -32.17 -0.94
CA GLN A 168 -15.96 -32.29 -2.36
C GLN A 168 -16.98 -31.65 -3.31
N ARG A 169 -17.39 -30.42 -3.01
CA ARG A 169 -18.38 -29.69 -3.79
C ARG A 169 -18.08 -28.19 -3.88
N VAL A 170 -18.67 -27.53 -4.85
CA VAL A 170 -18.64 -26.07 -4.94
C VAL A 170 -19.77 -25.48 -4.10
N VAL A 171 -19.43 -24.48 -3.29
CA VAL A 171 -20.40 -23.71 -2.52
C VAL A 171 -20.30 -22.24 -2.84
N GLU A 172 -21.42 -21.53 -2.73
CA GLU A 172 -21.48 -20.10 -2.96
C GLU A 172 -21.68 -19.35 -1.66
N ARG A 173 -21.03 -18.18 -1.54
CA ARG A 173 -21.20 -17.27 -0.42
C ARG A 173 -21.41 -15.85 -0.91
N VAL A 174 -22.35 -15.15 -0.27
CA VAL A 174 -22.52 -13.72 -0.40
C VAL A 174 -21.42 -13.02 0.39
N ILE A 175 -20.80 -12.04 -0.27
CA ILE A 175 -19.78 -11.18 0.30
C ILE A 175 -20.37 -9.77 0.37
N ASP A 176 -21.05 -9.47 1.48
CA ASP A 176 -21.66 -8.17 1.72
C ASP A 176 -21.48 -7.70 3.18
N PRO A 177 -20.39 -6.97 3.49
CA PRO A 177 -20.10 -6.48 4.84
C PRO A 177 -21.10 -5.44 5.35
N THR A 178 -21.97 -4.86 4.49
CA THR A 178 -23.01 -3.93 4.96
C THR A 178 -24.17 -4.63 5.65
N LEU A 179 -24.46 -5.87 5.25
CA LEU A 179 -25.60 -6.64 5.77
C LEU A 179 -25.19 -7.62 6.87
N GLU A 180 -23.99 -8.19 6.75
CA GLU A 180 -23.44 -9.11 7.74
C GLU A 180 -21.95 -8.83 7.94
N PRO A 181 -21.58 -8.07 8.98
CA PRO A 181 -20.17 -7.79 9.27
C PRO A 181 -19.44 -9.00 9.86
N ALA A 182 -20.14 -10.03 10.35
CA ALA A 182 -19.51 -11.19 10.97
C ALA A 182 -18.84 -12.14 9.96
N GLY A 183 -19.24 -12.12 8.69
CA GLY A 183 -18.63 -12.98 7.68
C GLY A 183 -19.49 -13.22 6.44
N PRO A 184 -18.98 -14.01 5.47
CA PRO A 184 -19.75 -14.48 4.33
C PRO A 184 -20.94 -15.34 4.76
N PHE A 185 -22.03 -15.29 3.99
CA PHE A 185 -23.26 -16.04 4.30
C PHE A 185 -23.89 -16.65 3.04
N VAL A 186 -24.88 -17.53 3.20
CA VAL A 186 -25.58 -18.16 2.06
C VAL A 186 -26.58 -17.20 1.40
N ILE A 187 -26.81 -17.35 0.10
CA ILE A 187 -27.61 -16.41 -0.72
C ILE A 187 -29.04 -16.27 -0.18
N GLU A 188 -29.66 -17.35 0.26
CA GLU A 188 -31.04 -17.37 0.74
C GLU A 188 -31.24 -16.54 2.02
N ALA A 189 -30.20 -16.38 2.85
CA ALA A 189 -30.27 -15.60 4.06
C ALA A 189 -30.48 -14.10 3.79
N LEU A 190 -30.27 -13.62 2.56
CA LEU A 190 -30.58 -12.24 2.16
C LEU A 190 -32.04 -11.86 2.44
N ARG A 191 -32.98 -12.79 2.28
CA ARG A 191 -34.40 -12.53 2.55
C ARG A 191 -34.66 -12.18 4.01
N GLU A 192 -33.94 -12.81 4.92
CA GLU A 192 -34.01 -12.51 6.35
C GLU A 192 -33.26 -11.21 6.67
N LYS A 193 -32.04 -11.04 6.14
CA LYS A 193 -31.21 -9.83 6.36
C LYS A 193 -31.87 -8.55 5.83
N LEU A 194 -32.75 -8.68 4.84
CA LEU A 194 -33.49 -7.57 4.24
C LEU A 194 -34.99 -7.56 4.57
N ASP A 195 -35.43 -8.37 5.55
CA ASP A 195 -36.81 -8.48 6.01
C ASP A 195 -37.86 -8.58 4.87
N ALA A 196 -37.54 -9.42 3.89
CA ALA A 196 -38.28 -9.61 2.63
C ALA A 196 -38.34 -11.08 2.22
N SER A 197 -39.14 -11.86 2.96
CA SER A 197 -39.27 -13.32 2.85
C SER A 197 -39.75 -13.85 1.48
N GLU A 198 -40.43 -13.01 0.68
CA GLU A 198 -40.97 -13.38 -0.62
C GLU A 198 -40.23 -12.75 -1.81
N SER A 199 -39.13 -12.04 -1.55
CA SER A 199 -38.30 -11.44 -2.59
C SER A 199 -37.71 -12.48 -3.56
N LEU A 200 -37.49 -12.05 -4.80
CA LEU A 200 -36.86 -12.86 -5.84
C LEU A 200 -35.34 -12.65 -5.80
N LEU A 201 -34.59 -13.75 -5.90
CA LEU A 201 -33.13 -13.75 -5.91
C LEU A 201 -32.61 -14.12 -7.29
N PHE A 202 -31.79 -13.24 -7.84
CA PHE A 202 -31.18 -13.38 -9.15
C PHE A 202 -29.67 -13.43 -9.02
N THR A 203 -29.01 -14.13 -9.94
CA THR A 203 -27.55 -14.12 -10.08
C THR A 203 -27.14 -14.01 -11.53
N ALA A 204 -25.99 -13.40 -11.77
CA ALA A 204 -25.37 -13.31 -13.08
C ALA A 204 -23.86 -13.57 -12.96
N TYR A 205 -23.28 -14.15 -14.00
CA TYR A 205 -21.85 -14.07 -14.21
C TYR A 205 -21.43 -12.60 -14.43
N LEU A 206 -20.16 -12.29 -14.21
CA LEU A 206 -19.66 -10.95 -14.52
C LEU A 206 -19.88 -10.67 -16.01
N LEU A 207 -20.41 -9.48 -16.34
CA LEU A 207 -20.89 -9.06 -17.67
C LEU A 207 -22.14 -9.79 -18.20
N GLY A 208 -22.66 -10.83 -17.53
CA GLY A 208 -23.82 -11.62 -17.99
C GLY A 208 -25.18 -11.05 -17.55
N HIS A 209 -26.28 -11.65 -17.99
CA HIS A 209 -27.64 -11.27 -17.59
C HIS A 209 -28.05 -11.89 -16.24
N PHE A 210 -28.86 -11.16 -15.46
CA PHE A 210 -29.43 -11.69 -14.22
C PHE A 210 -30.48 -12.75 -14.51
N ARG A 211 -30.25 -13.95 -13.99
CA ARG A 211 -31.17 -15.08 -14.11
C ARG A 211 -31.64 -15.57 -12.76
N LEU A 212 -32.88 -16.05 -12.76
CA LEU A 212 -33.51 -16.70 -11.62
C LEU A 212 -33.03 -18.15 -11.58
N ARG A 213 -32.65 -18.65 -10.40
CA ARG A 213 -32.14 -20.01 -10.23
C ARG A 213 -33.14 -20.88 -9.45
N PRO A 214 -33.48 -22.09 -9.92
CA PRO A 214 -34.44 -22.97 -9.24
C PRO A 214 -34.07 -23.25 -7.78
N GLU A 215 -32.78 -23.31 -7.50
CA GLU A 215 -32.22 -23.63 -6.18
C GLU A 215 -32.64 -22.61 -5.12
N TYR A 216 -32.75 -21.32 -5.46
CA TYR A 216 -33.08 -20.23 -4.53
C TYR A 216 -34.55 -19.87 -4.44
N LEU A 217 -35.42 -20.57 -5.19
CA LEU A 217 -36.85 -20.34 -5.13
C LEU A 217 -37.44 -20.83 -3.81
N THR A 218 -38.25 -20.00 -3.17
CA THR A 218 -39.10 -20.43 -2.05
C THR A 218 -40.14 -21.44 -2.53
N GLN A 219 -40.75 -22.20 -1.61
CA GLN A 219 -41.77 -23.17 -1.97
C GLN A 219 -42.96 -22.55 -2.73
N ALA A 220 -43.35 -21.32 -2.35
CA ALA A 220 -44.39 -20.56 -3.04
C ALA A 220 -43.96 -20.19 -4.47
N GLN A 221 -42.74 -19.66 -4.64
CA GLN A 221 -42.19 -19.28 -5.94
C GLN A 221 -42.02 -20.50 -6.86
N ARG A 222 -41.56 -21.66 -6.36
CA ARG A 222 -41.49 -22.90 -7.13
C ARG A 222 -42.85 -23.31 -7.67
N THR A 223 -43.89 -23.14 -6.86
CA THR A 223 -45.27 -23.44 -7.26
C THR A 223 -45.74 -22.51 -8.37
N GLU A 224 -45.48 -21.21 -8.25
CA GLU A 224 -45.83 -20.21 -9.27
C GLU A 224 -45.07 -20.43 -10.59
N VAL A 225 -43.76 -20.67 -10.53
CA VAL A 225 -42.93 -21.00 -11.70
C VAL A 225 -43.41 -22.29 -12.37
N SER A 226 -43.73 -23.33 -11.58
CA SER A 226 -44.26 -24.60 -12.12
C SER A 226 -45.59 -24.42 -12.83
N LYS A 227 -46.48 -23.54 -12.34
CA LYS A 227 -47.75 -23.24 -13.02
C LYS A 227 -47.54 -22.61 -14.40
N LYS A 228 -46.46 -21.84 -14.59
CA LYS A 228 -46.17 -21.12 -15.84
C LYS A 228 -45.31 -21.93 -16.81
N LEU A 229 -44.32 -22.68 -16.31
CA LEU A 229 -43.33 -23.42 -17.13
C LEU A 229 -43.50 -24.96 -17.10
N GLY A 230 -44.35 -25.49 -16.21
CA GLY A 230 -44.55 -26.92 -16.00
C GLY A 230 -43.62 -27.55 -14.95
N SER A 231 -42.38 -27.06 -14.82
CA SER A 231 -41.41 -27.47 -13.78
C SER A 231 -40.41 -26.35 -13.52
N PRO A 232 -39.89 -26.17 -12.28
CA PRO A 232 -38.84 -25.19 -11.98
C PRO A 232 -37.53 -25.51 -12.70
N SER A 233 -37.21 -26.77 -12.96
CA SER A 233 -35.94 -27.18 -13.61
C SER A 233 -35.79 -26.59 -15.01
N ARG A 234 -36.90 -26.39 -15.74
CA ARG A 234 -36.89 -25.81 -17.09
C ARG A 234 -36.42 -24.36 -17.14
N LEU A 235 -36.35 -23.69 -15.98
CA LEU A 235 -35.88 -22.31 -15.89
C LEU A 235 -34.44 -22.12 -16.37
N GLN A 236 -33.62 -23.17 -16.28
CA GLN A 236 -32.22 -23.14 -16.74
C GLN A 236 -32.12 -23.19 -18.28
N ASP A 237 -33.11 -23.78 -18.95
CA ASP A 237 -33.07 -24.07 -20.40
C ASP A 237 -33.73 -22.99 -21.27
N ILE A 238 -34.40 -22.01 -20.67
CA ILE A 238 -35.09 -20.96 -21.42
C ILE A 238 -34.13 -19.86 -21.88
N ASP A 239 -34.38 -19.34 -23.08
CA ASP A 239 -33.66 -18.18 -23.60
C ASP A 239 -33.97 -16.91 -22.80
N LEU A 240 -33.19 -15.86 -23.07
CA LEU A 240 -33.30 -14.58 -22.36
C LEU A 240 -34.69 -13.94 -22.56
N GLN A 241 -35.25 -14.02 -23.76
CA GLN A 241 -36.54 -13.40 -24.07
C GLN A 241 -37.69 -14.05 -23.27
N ALA A 242 -37.71 -15.39 -23.25
CA ALA A 242 -38.67 -16.17 -22.49
C ALA A 242 -38.49 -15.98 -20.97
N HIS A 243 -37.24 -15.89 -20.50
CA HIS A 243 -36.94 -15.55 -19.11
C HIS A 243 -37.50 -14.19 -18.72
N ASN A 244 -37.24 -13.15 -19.52
CA ASN A 244 -37.72 -11.79 -19.23
C ASN A 244 -39.25 -11.71 -19.21
N GLN A 245 -39.94 -12.43 -20.11
CA GLN A 245 -41.40 -12.55 -20.09
C GLN A 245 -41.92 -13.25 -18.82
N LEU A 246 -41.26 -14.32 -18.37
CA LEU A 246 -41.61 -14.99 -17.13
C LEU A 246 -41.52 -14.04 -15.94
N ILE A 247 -40.40 -13.31 -15.81
CA ILE A 247 -40.18 -12.40 -14.68
C ILE A 247 -41.24 -11.30 -14.63
N ARG A 248 -41.51 -10.61 -15.75
CA ARG A 248 -42.59 -9.61 -15.83
C ARG A 248 -43.92 -10.18 -15.36
N SER A 249 -44.20 -11.42 -15.72
CA SER A 249 -45.44 -12.10 -15.32
C SER A 249 -45.49 -12.56 -13.85
N LEU A 250 -44.34 -12.64 -13.18
CA LEU A 250 -44.24 -12.99 -11.75
C LEU A 250 -44.31 -11.75 -10.87
N THR A 251 -43.71 -10.65 -11.31
CA THR A 251 -43.60 -9.41 -10.53
C THR A 251 -44.65 -8.37 -10.86
N GLY A 252 -45.35 -8.49 -12.00
CA GLY A 252 -46.25 -7.46 -12.50
C GLY A 252 -45.53 -6.27 -13.14
N ALA A 253 -44.21 -6.36 -13.38
CA ALA A 253 -43.43 -5.28 -13.98
C ALA A 253 -43.86 -4.96 -15.42
N GLU A 254 -43.99 -3.67 -15.72
CA GLU A 254 -44.24 -3.18 -17.08
C GLU A 254 -42.94 -3.07 -17.90
N PRO A 255 -42.99 -3.23 -19.23
CA PRO A 255 -41.83 -3.03 -20.10
C PRO A 255 -41.19 -1.64 -19.92
N GLY A 256 -39.87 -1.60 -19.71
CA GLY A 256 -39.11 -0.38 -19.46
C GLY A 256 -39.20 0.19 -18.04
N SER A 257 -39.96 -0.43 -17.14
CA SER A 257 -39.96 -0.07 -15.71
C SER A 257 -38.69 -0.55 -15.00
N ILE A 258 -38.42 -0.06 -13.79
CA ILE A 258 -37.28 -0.52 -12.97
C ILE A 258 -37.35 -2.02 -12.61
N GLY A 259 -38.55 -2.61 -12.67
CA GLY A 259 -38.77 -4.05 -12.45
C GLY A 259 -38.56 -4.90 -13.71
N ASP A 260 -38.32 -4.29 -14.87
CA ASP A 260 -38.11 -4.98 -16.13
C ASP A 260 -36.66 -5.52 -16.24
N PRO A 261 -36.45 -6.83 -16.45
CA PRO A 261 -35.14 -7.42 -16.68
C PRO A 261 -34.28 -6.76 -17.76
N ASP A 262 -34.90 -6.18 -18.79
CA ASP A 262 -34.16 -5.51 -19.87
C ASP A 262 -33.47 -4.21 -19.38
N THR A 263 -33.88 -3.68 -18.23
CA THR A 263 -33.23 -2.52 -17.59
C THR A 263 -32.08 -2.92 -16.65
N TRP A 264 -31.97 -4.21 -16.31
CA TRP A 264 -30.97 -4.70 -15.37
C TRP A 264 -29.63 -4.92 -16.08
N SER A 265 -28.68 -4.05 -15.80
CA SER A 265 -27.40 -4.04 -16.52
C SER A 265 -26.22 -4.35 -15.59
N TYR A 266 -25.07 -4.64 -16.19
CA TYR A 266 -23.83 -4.94 -15.46
C TYR A 266 -23.26 -3.69 -14.79
N VAL A 267 -23.26 -2.58 -15.50
CA VAL A 267 -22.64 -1.34 -15.06
C VAL A 267 -23.70 -0.47 -14.38
N ASN A 268 -24.02 -0.76 -13.11
CA ASN A 268 -25.10 -0.10 -12.37
C ASN A 268 -24.69 1.25 -11.77
N ASN A 269 -24.18 2.09 -12.65
CA ASN A 269 -23.41 3.25 -12.32
C ASN A 269 -23.97 4.40 -13.18
N PHE A 270 -24.92 5.14 -12.60
CA PHE A 270 -25.50 6.36 -13.17
C PHE A 270 -24.37 7.36 -13.44
N HIS A 271 -23.83 7.35 -14.65
CA HIS A 271 -23.08 8.45 -15.21
C HIS A 271 -24.05 9.61 -15.46
N ASN A 272 -23.58 10.85 -15.34
CA ASN A 272 -24.09 11.89 -16.23
C ASN A 272 -23.80 11.39 -17.64
N GLU A 273 -24.86 10.96 -18.34
CA GLU A 273 -24.77 10.01 -19.43
C GLU A 273 -24.03 10.58 -20.66
N ASP A 274 -22.71 10.41 -20.71
CA ASP A 274 -21.98 10.56 -21.96
C ASP A 274 -22.29 9.37 -22.86
N GLU A 275 -22.54 9.65 -24.15
CA GLU A 275 -23.06 8.69 -25.13
C GLU A 275 -22.13 7.49 -25.30
N GLN A 276 -20.81 7.73 -25.17
CA GLN A 276 -19.79 6.70 -25.25
C GLN A 276 -19.94 5.61 -24.17
N TYR A 277 -20.11 6.01 -22.90
CA TYR A 277 -20.23 5.05 -21.80
C TYR A 277 -21.53 4.26 -21.87
N ARG A 278 -22.66 4.89 -22.25
CA ARG A 278 -23.91 4.16 -22.49
C ARG A 278 -23.73 3.09 -23.56
N ASN A 279 -23.04 3.42 -24.64
CA ASN A 279 -22.80 2.50 -25.75
C ASN A 279 -21.90 1.33 -25.33
N GLU A 280 -20.81 1.59 -24.62
CA GLU A 280 -19.93 0.55 -24.07
C GLU A 280 -20.68 -0.38 -23.09
N LYS A 281 -21.48 0.20 -22.18
CA LYS A 281 -22.32 -0.57 -21.26
C LYS A 281 -23.33 -1.47 -21.97
N LEU A 282 -24.00 -0.96 -23.00
CA LEU A 282 -24.93 -1.74 -23.83
C LEU A 282 -24.21 -2.87 -24.57
N GLN A 283 -23.00 -2.63 -25.07
CA GLN A 283 -22.18 -3.65 -25.74
C GLN A 283 -21.70 -4.75 -24.80
N LEU A 284 -21.35 -4.40 -23.55
CA LEU A 284 -20.81 -5.36 -22.58
C LEU A 284 -21.88 -6.19 -21.88
N THR A 285 -23.11 -5.68 -21.80
CA THR A 285 -24.21 -6.40 -21.13
C THR A 285 -24.58 -7.64 -21.96
N GLY A 286 -24.42 -8.81 -21.36
CA GLY A 286 -24.66 -10.11 -21.98
C GLY A 286 -23.39 -10.85 -22.42
N SER A 287 -22.25 -10.17 -22.52
CA SER A 287 -20.97 -10.80 -22.91
C SER A 287 -20.51 -11.89 -21.93
N GLY A 288 -20.94 -11.79 -20.67
CA GLY A 288 -20.66 -12.79 -19.64
C GLY A 288 -21.51 -14.06 -19.72
N ASP A 289 -22.54 -14.11 -20.57
CA ASP A 289 -23.35 -15.33 -20.73
C ASP A 289 -22.55 -16.43 -21.43
N GLU A 290 -21.41 -16.13 -22.08
CA GLU A 290 -20.47 -17.14 -22.58
C GLU A 290 -19.94 -18.05 -21.46
N PHE A 291 -19.83 -17.56 -20.21
CA PHE A 291 -19.43 -18.37 -19.06
C PHE A 291 -20.48 -19.40 -18.62
N HIS A 292 -21.73 -19.26 -19.08
CA HIS A 292 -22.87 -20.03 -18.60
C HIS A 292 -22.74 -21.54 -18.82
N LEU A 293 -22.07 -21.97 -19.89
CA LEU A 293 -21.85 -23.38 -20.19
C LEU A 293 -20.56 -23.92 -19.54
N HIS A 294 -19.51 -23.11 -19.49
CA HIS A 294 -18.19 -23.55 -19.06
C HIS A 294 -18.06 -23.70 -17.54
N ILE A 295 -18.68 -22.82 -16.75
CA ILE A 295 -18.57 -22.89 -15.28
C ILE A 295 -19.27 -24.14 -14.71
N PRO A 296 -20.53 -24.46 -15.06
CA PRO A 296 -21.15 -25.70 -14.61
C PRO A 296 -20.37 -26.95 -15.04
N ALA A 297 -19.81 -26.95 -16.25
CA ALA A 297 -18.97 -28.05 -16.72
C ALA A 297 -17.68 -28.20 -15.89
N LEU A 298 -17.04 -27.10 -15.48
CA LEU A 298 -15.90 -27.14 -14.56
C LEU A 298 -16.30 -27.71 -13.20
N ILE A 299 -17.44 -27.28 -12.65
CA ILE A 299 -17.96 -27.75 -11.37
C ILE A 299 -18.23 -29.25 -11.44
N GLU A 300 -19.01 -29.69 -12.43
CA GLU A 300 -19.33 -31.11 -12.63
C GLU A 300 -18.07 -31.95 -12.82
N ALA A 301 -17.12 -31.49 -13.64
CA ALA A 301 -15.87 -32.18 -13.86
C ALA A 301 -15.04 -32.28 -12.58
N ARG A 302 -15.03 -31.22 -11.75
CA ARG A 302 -14.27 -31.18 -10.51
C ARG A 302 -14.89 -32.04 -9.41
N GLU A 303 -16.23 -32.03 -9.27
CA GLU A 303 -16.99 -32.81 -8.29
C GLU A 303 -16.99 -34.31 -8.62
N ASN A 304 -16.97 -34.67 -9.91
CA ASN A 304 -16.94 -36.06 -10.38
C ASN A 304 -15.53 -36.60 -10.73
N HIS A 305 -14.46 -35.88 -10.38
CA HIS A 305 -13.06 -36.27 -10.62
C HIS A 305 -12.71 -36.58 -12.09
N HIS A 306 -13.24 -35.80 -13.03
CA HIS A 306 -13.00 -35.97 -14.47
C HIS A 306 -11.61 -35.44 -14.89
N HIS A 307 -10.98 -36.08 -15.88
CA HIS A 307 -9.66 -35.67 -16.39
C HIS A 307 -9.65 -34.33 -17.16
N ALA A 308 -10.82 -33.77 -17.50
CA ALA A 308 -10.94 -32.57 -18.33
C ALA A 308 -10.81 -31.23 -17.56
N ILE A 309 -10.65 -31.26 -16.23
CA ILE A 309 -10.69 -30.06 -15.36
C ILE A 309 -9.71 -28.97 -15.83
N SER A 310 -8.45 -29.35 -16.12
CA SER A 310 -7.43 -28.39 -16.54
C SER A 310 -7.76 -27.72 -17.87
N SER A 311 -8.35 -28.46 -18.82
CA SER A 311 -8.71 -27.92 -20.14
C SER A 311 -9.82 -26.87 -20.00
N ILE A 312 -10.88 -27.21 -19.27
CA ILE A 312 -12.03 -26.31 -19.05
C ILE A 312 -11.58 -25.05 -18.29
N ARG A 313 -10.68 -25.20 -17.31
CA ARG A 313 -10.09 -24.06 -16.61
C ARG A 313 -9.30 -23.15 -17.55
N THR A 314 -8.43 -23.71 -18.39
CA THR A 314 -7.67 -22.92 -19.38
C THR A 314 -8.58 -22.18 -20.35
N GLU A 315 -9.69 -22.80 -20.78
CA GLU A 315 -10.70 -22.14 -21.61
C GLU A 315 -11.37 -20.96 -20.87
N LEU A 316 -11.73 -21.13 -19.59
CA LEU A 316 -12.30 -20.07 -18.77
C LEU A 316 -11.34 -18.90 -18.54
N ASP A 317 -10.07 -19.19 -18.26
CA ASP A 317 -9.03 -18.17 -18.10
C ASP A 317 -8.83 -17.42 -19.43
N SER A 318 -8.73 -18.14 -20.55
CA SER A 318 -8.61 -17.53 -21.88
C SER A 318 -9.84 -16.68 -22.26
N LEU A 319 -11.04 -17.09 -21.85
CA LEU A 319 -12.26 -16.33 -22.09
C LEU A 319 -12.28 -15.03 -21.26
N ALA A 320 -11.86 -15.10 -19.99
CA ALA A 320 -11.75 -13.92 -19.13
C ALA A 320 -10.75 -12.90 -19.69
N ASP A 321 -9.62 -13.38 -20.23
CA ASP A 321 -8.61 -12.53 -20.88
C ASP A 321 -9.13 -11.91 -22.18
N LYS A 322 -9.81 -12.71 -23.02
CA LYS A 322 -10.43 -12.24 -24.28
C LYS A 322 -11.45 -11.13 -24.02
N LEU A 323 -12.22 -11.24 -22.93
CA LEU A 323 -13.20 -10.25 -22.50
C LEU A 323 -12.57 -9.05 -21.77
N GLN A 324 -11.25 -9.03 -21.54
CA GLN A 324 -10.54 -8.00 -20.78
C GLN A 324 -11.16 -7.74 -19.40
N LEU A 325 -11.63 -8.82 -18.77
CA LEU A 325 -12.50 -8.74 -17.60
C LEU A 325 -11.89 -7.94 -16.45
N ALA A 326 -10.59 -8.14 -16.17
CA ALA A 326 -9.86 -7.42 -15.14
C ALA A 326 -9.78 -5.91 -15.39
N GLN A 327 -9.52 -5.50 -16.65
CA GLN A 327 -9.42 -4.09 -17.03
C GLN A 327 -10.77 -3.37 -16.90
N ILE A 328 -11.84 -4.01 -17.41
CA ILE A 328 -13.21 -3.47 -17.30
C ILE A 328 -13.60 -3.28 -15.83
N LEU A 329 -13.31 -4.27 -14.99
CA LEU A 329 -13.64 -4.25 -13.56
C LEU A 329 -12.84 -3.19 -12.78
N ALA A 330 -11.56 -3.03 -13.10
CA ALA A 330 -10.73 -2.00 -12.49
C ALA A 330 -11.26 -0.59 -12.85
N GLY A 331 -11.63 -0.36 -14.11
CA GLY A 331 -12.22 0.90 -14.56
C GLY A 331 -13.56 1.22 -13.89
N ASP A 332 -14.45 0.22 -13.76
CA ASP A 332 -15.74 0.39 -13.10
C ASP A 332 -15.58 0.68 -11.59
N ALA A 333 -14.66 -0.01 -10.92
CA ALA A 333 -14.37 0.22 -9.51
C ALA A 333 -13.72 1.60 -9.26
N PHE A 334 -12.82 2.05 -10.13
CA PHE A 334 -12.24 3.41 -10.06
C PHE A 334 -13.33 4.49 -10.14
N TRP A 335 -14.28 4.31 -11.06
CA TRP A 335 -15.42 5.21 -11.16
C TRP A 335 -16.32 5.16 -9.91
N ALA A 336 -16.62 3.95 -9.42
CA ALA A 336 -17.43 3.75 -8.23
C ALA A 336 -16.83 4.46 -7.00
N GLU A 337 -15.52 4.41 -6.85
CA GLU A 337 -14.78 5.09 -5.78
C GLU A 337 -14.94 6.61 -5.87
N LYS A 338 -14.77 7.18 -7.07
CA LYS A 338 -14.92 8.63 -7.32
C LYS A 338 -16.32 9.12 -6.97
N GLU A 339 -17.36 8.38 -7.35
CA GLU A 339 -18.74 8.79 -7.12
C GLU A 339 -19.18 8.70 -5.66
N LEU A 340 -18.61 7.75 -4.91
CA LEU A 340 -18.90 7.60 -3.49
C LEU A 340 -17.94 8.41 -2.60
N GLU A 341 -16.97 9.12 -3.17
CA GLU A 341 -15.96 9.89 -2.42
C GLU A 341 -16.61 10.89 -1.46
N ALA A 342 -17.56 11.69 -1.94
CA ALA A 342 -18.27 12.66 -1.11
C ALA A 342 -19.04 12.00 0.05
N LEU A 343 -19.62 10.83 -0.21
CA LEU A 343 -20.35 10.05 0.79
C LEU A 343 -19.40 9.53 1.88
N ALA A 344 -18.25 9.00 1.47
CA ALA A 344 -17.21 8.55 2.37
C ALA A 344 -16.62 9.69 3.19
N ASP A 345 -16.34 10.84 2.57
CA ASP A 345 -15.86 12.03 3.26
C ASP A 345 -16.87 12.51 4.32
N CYS A 346 -18.17 12.45 4.01
CA CYS A 346 -19.23 12.76 4.97
C CYS A 346 -19.22 11.79 6.15
N ALA A 347 -19.21 10.48 5.90
CA ALA A 347 -19.17 9.45 6.95
C ALA A 347 -17.90 9.55 7.81
N ILE A 348 -16.73 9.76 7.20
CA ILE A 348 -15.46 9.97 7.91
C ILE A 348 -15.53 11.21 8.79
N THR A 349 -16.08 12.32 8.27
CA THR A 349 -16.24 13.57 9.01
C THR A 349 -17.09 13.37 10.26
N ILE A 350 -18.18 12.59 10.17
CA ILE A 350 -19.05 12.34 11.33
C ILE A 350 -18.36 11.45 12.37
N VAL A 351 -17.65 10.40 11.94
CA VAL A 351 -16.88 9.54 12.85
C VAL A 351 -15.76 10.33 13.54
N TYR A 352 -15.08 11.19 12.79
CA TYR A 352 -14.09 12.10 13.31
C TYR A 352 -14.69 13.11 14.29
N PHE A 353 -15.81 13.75 13.96
CA PHE A 353 -16.47 14.72 14.82
C PHE A 353 -16.82 14.12 16.19
N ASN A 354 -17.33 12.89 16.22
CA ASN A 354 -17.58 12.18 17.47
C ASN A 354 -16.29 11.92 18.28
N SER A 355 -15.18 11.61 17.61
CA SER A 355 -13.86 11.47 18.25
C SER A 355 -13.35 12.80 18.80
N LEU A 356 -13.58 13.89 18.07
CA LEU A 356 -13.21 15.25 18.45
C LEU A 356 -13.99 15.72 19.69
N GLN A 357 -15.32 15.52 19.70
CA GLN A 357 -16.16 15.84 20.87
C GLN A 357 -15.74 15.04 22.10
N TYR A 358 -15.49 13.75 21.93
CA TYR A 358 -14.99 12.90 23.01
C TYR A 358 -13.65 13.41 23.55
N LEU A 359 -12.67 13.69 22.66
CA LEU A 359 -11.38 14.25 23.06
C LEU A 359 -11.53 15.59 23.79
N ALA A 360 -12.39 16.47 23.28
CA ALA A 360 -12.66 17.76 23.89
C ALA A 360 -13.23 17.63 25.31
N GLU A 361 -14.12 16.68 25.54
CA GLU A 361 -14.66 16.37 26.87
C GLU A 361 -13.55 15.88 27.81
N GLN A 362 -12.68 14.97 27.35
CA GLN A 362 -11.54 14.51 28.17
C GLN A 362 -10.62 15.66 28.57
N ILE A 363 -10.26 16.54 27.62
CA ILE A 363 -9.42 17.71 27.89
C ILE A 363 -10.10 18.66 28.90
N LYS A 364 -11.39 18.96 28.72
CA LYS A 364 -12.14 19.84 29.63
C LYS A 364 -12.25 19.27 31.05
N ASN A 365 -12.32 17.95 31.17
CA ASN A 365 -12.37 17.25 32.45
C ASN A 365 -10.98 17.10 33.11
N GLY A 366 -9.90 17.47 32.41
CA GLY A 366 -8.52 17.31 32.90
C GLY A 366 -8.06 15.86 32.95
N GLU A 367 -8.65 14.99 32.12
CA GLU A 367 -8.32 13.57 32.04
C GLU A 367 -6.93 13.37 31.43
N ASP A 368 -6.24 12.32 31.90
CA ASP A 368 -4.92 11.97 31.40
C ASP A 368 -5.03 11.19 30.07
N LEU A 369 -4.74 11.86 28.96
CA LEU A 369 -4.81 11.26 27.62
C LEU A 369 -3.89 10.03 27.46
N ARG A 370 -2.90 9.82 28.34
CA ARG A 370 -2.05 8.63 28.34
C ARG A 370 -2.84 7.35 28.58
N GLU A 371 -3.99 7.40 29.25
CA GLU A 371 -4.84 6.23 29.47
C GLU A 371 -5.38 5.65 28.14
N HIS A 372 -5.64 6.52 27.16
CA HIS A 372 -6.07 6.13 25.82
C HIS A 372 -4.98 5.49 24.96
N LEU A 373 -3.70 5.59 25.38
CA LEU A 373 -2.58 4.91 24.74
C LEU A 373 -2.38 3.47 25.25
N ARG A 374 -3.07 3.06 26.33
CA ARG A 374 -2.81 1.77 27.00
C ARG A 374 -3.60 0.58 26.46
N THR A 375 -4.83 0.80 25.99
CA THR A 375 -5.73 -0.29 25.55
C THR A 375 -6.57 0.09 24.33
N VAL A 376 -6.91 -0.91 23.51
CA VAL A 376 -7.80 -0.75 22.34
C VAL A 376 -9.18 -0.24 22.75
N THR A 377 -9.73 -0.76 23.86
CA THR A 377 -11.04 -0.33 24.37
C THR A 377 -11.05 1.15 24.76
N ALA A 378 -9.99 1.63 25.42
CA ALA A 378 -9.85 3.05 25.73
C ALA A 378 -9.67 3.88 24.46
N ASN A 379 -8.98 3.37 23.44
CA ASN A 379 -8.74 4.10 22.19
C ASN A 379 -9.97 4.21 21.27
N SER A 380 -10.88 3.24 21.32
CA SER A 380 -12.05 3.11 20.41
C SER A 380 -12.89 4.38 20.18
N PRO A 381 -13.16 5.26 21.18
CA PRO A 381 -13.85 6.52 20.97
C PRO A 381 -13.10 7.52 20.09
N LEU A 382 -11.77 7.43 20.01
CA LEU A 382 -10.88 8.34 19.29
C LEU A 382 -10.52 7.88 17.87
N ARG A 383 -11.03 6.71 17.43
CA ARG A 383 -10.67 6.07 16.16
C ARG A 383 -10.85 6.94 14.91
N GLY A 384 -11.75 7.93 14.95
CA GLY A 384 -11.98 8.84 13.83
C GLY A 384 -10.76 9.67 13.47
N ILE A 385 -9.85 9.88 14.43
CA ILE A 385 -8.55 10.55 14.20
C ILE A 385 -7.68 9.70 13.26
N GLY A 386 -7.54 8.40 13.54
CA GLY A 386 -6.79 7.48 12.69
C GLY A 386 -7.43 7.28 11.32
N VAL A 387 -8.77 7.15 11.25
CA VAL A 387 -9.52 7.00 9.99
C VAL A 387 -9.25 8.17 9.04
N ARG A 388 -9.25 9.40 9.57
CA ARG A 388 -8.96 10.59 8.77
C ARG A 388 -7.52 10.61 8.25
N GLN A 389 -6.53 10.22 9.08
CA GLN A 389 -5.14 10.11 8.61
C GLN A 389 -5.00 9.04 7.51
N ARG A 390 -5.58 7.85 7.72
CA ARG A 390 -5.54 6.76 6.71
C ARG A 390 -6.08 7.22 5.37
N ARG A 391 -7.20 7.94 5.35
CA ARG A 391 -7.78 8.49 4.11
C ARG A 391 -6.82 9.44 3.38
N ARG A 392 -6.05 10.26 4.12
CA ARG A 392 -5.02 11.14 3.53
C ARG A 392 -3.91 10.34 2.86
N ILE A 393 -3.45 9.27 3.52
CA ILE A 393 -2.42 8.37 3.02
C ILE A 393 -2.92 7.64 1.77
N ASP A 394 -4.12 7.07 1.81
CA ASP A 394 -4.72 6.36 0.69
C ASP A 394 -4.89 7.27 -0.53
N LYS A 395 -5.31 8.53 -0.33
CA LYS A 395 -5.44 9.50 -1.41
C LYS A 395 -4.10 9.78 -2.09
N LEU A 396 -3.01 9.94 -1.32
CA LEU A 396 -1.67 10.04 -1.89
C LEU A 396 -1.24 8.73 -2.58
N GLY A 397 -1.59 7.57 -2.01
CA GLY A 397 -1.39 6.26 -2.63
C GLY A 397 -2.00 6.14 -4.02
N VAL A 398 -3.28 6.52 -4.15
CA VAL A 398 -4.01 6.53 -5.44
C VAL A 398 -3.35 7.48 -6.43
N LEU A 399 -3.01 8.71 -6.02
CA LEU A 399 -2.36 9.69 -6.91
C LEU A 399 -0.95 9.27 -7.33
N ALA A 400 -0.27 8.47 -6.50
CA ALA A 400 1.04 7.93 -6.81
C ALA A 400 1.00 6.69 -7.72
N THR A 401 -0.18 6.08 -7.89
CA THR A 401 -0.35 4.86 -8.67
C THR A 401 -0.38 5.18 -10.17
N ARG A 402 0.42 4.45 -10.94
CA ARG A 402 0.44 4.50 -12.40
C ARG A 402 -0.67 3.63 -13.00
N ASP A 403 -0.87 3.75 -14.31
CA ASP A 403 -1.88 2.97 -15.04
C ASP A 403 -1.63 1.45 -15.01
N ASP A 404 -0.39 1.03 -14.74
CA ASP A 404 0.02 -0.37 -14.56
C ASP A 404 -0.21 -0.89 -13.12
N GLY A 405 -0.72 -0.06 -12.21
CA GLY A 405 -1.04 -0.41 -10.82
C GLY A 405 0.12 -0.24 -9.83
N HIS A 406 1.33 0.12 -10.30
CA HIS A 406 2.48 0.35 -9.42
C HIS A 406 2.49 1.75 -8.82
N ILE A 407 2.84 1.88 -7.54
CA ILE A 407 3.05 3.17 -6.87
C ILE A 407 4.45 3.69 -7.26
N ASP A 408 4.50 4.78 -8.02
CA ASP A 408 5.74 5.41 -8.49
C ASP A 408 5.61 6.93 -8.43
N ALA A 409 5.89 7.49 -7.25
CA ALA A 409 6.02 8.93 -7.03
C ALA A 409 7.48 9.32 -6.77
N ARG A 410 8.44 8.75 -7.52
CA ARG A 410 9.84 9.18 -7.48
C ARG A 410 9.94 10.70 -7.64
N ALA A 411 10.90 11.31 -6.94
CA ALA A 411 11.00 12.76 -6.79
C ALA A 411 10.80 13.50 -8.12
N LEU A 412 9.94 14.53 -8.11
CA LEU A 412 9.65 15.43 -9.23
C LEU A 412 9.03 14.80 -10.51
N ASN A 413 8.72 13.51 -10.51
CA ASN A 413 7.98 12.88 -11.62
C ASN A 413 6.50 13.36 -11.66
N VAL A 414 5.75 12.96 -12.69
CA VAL A 414 4.34 13.39 -12.87
C VAL A 414 3.45 13.00 -11.69
N GLN A 415 3.63 11.80 -11.12
CA GLN A 415 2.82 11.36 -9.99
C GLN A 415 3.21 12.07 -8.68
N PHE A 416 4.50 12.35 -8.48
CA PHE A 416 5.00 13.20 -7.40
C PHE A 416 4.37 14.60 -7.49
N GLN A 417 4.29 15.20 -8.69
CA GLN A 417 3.64 16.50 -8.87
C GLN A 417 2.17 16.49 -8.43
N LYS A 418 1.42 15.41 -8.73
CA LYS A 418 0.05 15.22 -8.24
C LYS A 418 0.01 15.09 -6.72
N CYS A 419 0.93 14.32 -6.13
CA CYS A 419 1.04 14.15 -4.68
C CYS A 419 1.43 15.47 -3.97
N ALA A 420 2.32 16.26 -4.56
CA ALA A 420 2.74 17.57 -4.05
C ALA A 420 1.55 18.56 -4.05
N LEU A 421 0.80 18.64 -5.15
CA LEU A 421 -0.43 19.43 -5.23
C LEU A 421 -1.43 19.04 -4.15
N GLU A 422 -1.70 17.75 -3.98
CA GLU A 422 -2.63 17.26 -2.96
C GLU A 422 -2.10 17.52 -1.54
N THR A 423 -0.81 17.37 -1.29
CA THR A 423 -0.17 17.70 0.00
C THR A 423 -0.35 19.17 0.34
N ILE A 424 -0.14 20.07 -0.62
CA ILE A 424 -0.37 21.52 -0.44
C ILE A 424 -1.86 21.81 -0.19
N ARG A 425 -2.78 21.18 -0.92
CA ARG A 425 -4.24 21.30 -0.66
C ARG A 425 -4.58 20.87 0.75
N GLN A 426 -4.03 19.74 1.20
CA GLN A 426 -4.25 19.23 2.54
C GLN A 426 -3.71 20.19 3.62
N MET A 427 -2.54 20.78 3.42
CA MET A 427 -1.98 21.81 4.31
C MET A 427 -2.85 23.09 4.32
N ASN A 428 -3.29 23.57 3.15
CA ASN A 428 -4.17 24.74 3.05
C ASN A 428 -5.51 24.53 3.74
N LYS A 429 -6.11 23.33 3.60
CA LYS A 429 -7.38 22.98 4.24
C LYS A 429 -7.33 23.12 5.76
N VAL A 430 -6.17 22.86 6.36
CA VAL A 430 -5.93 22.94 7.81
C VAL A 430 -5.28 24.27 8.22
N GLN A 431 -5.38 25.29 7.36
CA GLN A 431 -4.93 26.66 7.56
C GLN A 431 -3.41 26.85 7.78
N LEU A 432 -2.58 25.90 7.33
CA LEU A 432 -1.14 26.10 7.28
C LEU A 432 -0.79 27.05 6.14
N SER A 433 0.11 27.99 6.42
CA SER A 433 0.73 28.84 5.40
C SER A 433 1.84 28.06 4.72
N VAL A 434 1.68 27.80 3.42
CA VAL A 434 2.56 26.88 2.68
C VAL A 434 3.63 27.64 1.90
N PHE A 435 4.87 27.18 2.00
CA PHE A 435 6.03 27.72 1.33
C PHE A 435 6.75 26.60 0.56
N ILE A 436 7.46 26.99 -0.49
CA ILE A 436 8.33 26.12 -1.27
C ILE A 436 9.73 26.71 -1.20
N ASP A 437 10.72 25.87 -0.96
CA ASP A 437 12.12 26.29 -0.95
C ASP A 437 12.82 26.03 -2.28
N GLN A 438 14.05 26.49 -2.42
CA GLN A 438 14.82 26.38 -3.65
C GLN A 438 15.18 24.94 -4.06
N VAL A 439 14.94 23.94 -3.22
CA VAL A 439 15.12 22.52 -3.60
C VAL A 439 13.78 21.78 -3.71
N GLY A 440 12.65 22.49 -3.59
CA GLY A 440 11.32 21.94 -3.77
C GLY A 440 10.75 21.24 -2.53
N ASN A 441 11.30 21.48 -1.33
CA ASN A 441 10.65 21.06 -0.10
C ASN A 441 9.35 21.85 0.10
N ILE A 442 8.34 21.21 0.68
CA ILE A 442 7.03 21.83 0.96
C ILE A 442 6.91 22.06 2.48
N HIS A 443 6.81 23.32 2.89
CA HIS A 443 6.74 23.70 4.31
C HIS A 443 5.38 24.34 4.64
N GLY A 444 4.59 23.71 5.48
CA GLY A 444 3.36 24.27 6.05
C GLY A 444 3.60 24.77 7.48
N VAL A 445 3.37 26.06 7.73
CA VAL A 445 3.60 26.67 9.06
C VAL A 445 2.27 27.21 9.61
N ARG A 446 1.94 26.85 10.86
CA ARG A 446 0.75 27.41 11.54
C ARG A 446 1.07 28.81 12.03
N LEU A 447 0.72 29.81 11.21
CA LEU A 447 0.93 31.22 11.51
C LEU A 447 -0.37 31.88 11.98
N ASN A 448 -0.29 32.76 12.98
CA ASN A 448 -1.41 33.62 13.36
C ASN A 448 -1.58 34.80 12.37
N HIS A 449 -2.70 35.51 12.45
CA HIS A 449 -3.00 36.60 11.51
C HIS A 449 -1.95 37.72 11.53
N THR A 450 -1.46 38.08 12.72
CA THR A 450 -0.43 39.11 12.92
C THR A 450 0.89 38.70 12.25
N GLU A 451 1.29 37.44 12.38
CA GLU A 451 2.51 36.88 11.77
C GLU A 451 2.41 36.84 10.26
N ARG A 452 1.26 36.39 9.71
CA ARG A 452 1.02 36.39 8.25
C ARG A 452 1.13 37.81 7.68
N ASN A 453 0.54 38.79 8.34
CA ASN A 453 0.60 40.19 7.94
C ASN A 453 2.03 40.77 8.08
N ALA A 454 2.77 40.38 9.12
CA ALA A 454 4.15 40.84 9.32
C ALA A 454 5.11 40.24 8.28
N LEU A 455 4.91 38.97 7.89
CA LEU A 455 5.67 38.31 6.83
C LEU A 455 5.41 38.95 5.47
N SER A 456 4.14 39.20 5.11
CA SER A 456 3.80 39.85 3.83
C SER A 456 4.37 41.27 3.72
N GLN A 457 4.48 41.98 4.84
CA GLN A 457 5.11 43.30 4.94
C GLN A 457 6.64 43.25 5.09
N LYS A 458 7.27 42.07 5.05
CA LYS A 458 8.71 41.84 5.26
C LYS A 458 9.23 42.41 6.60
N LYS A 459 8.35 42.55 7.59
CA LYS A 459 8.69 42.99 8.97
C LYS A 459 9.14 41.84 9.86
N LEU A 460 8.80 40.62 9.49
CA LEU A 460 9.17 39.38 10.17
C LEU A 460 9.86 38.45 9.16
N ASN A 461 10.83 37.68 9.62
CA ASN A 461 11.50 36.66 8.82
C ASN A 461 11.02 35.28 9.31
N ILE A 462 10.64 34.39 8.37
CA ILE A 462 10.15 33.05 8.67
C ILE A 462 11.16 32.25 9.53
N ARG A 463 12.46 32.43 9.29
CA ARG A 463 13.54 31.82 10.07
C ARG A 463 13.46 32.14 11.57
N ASN A 464 13.01 33.34 11.94
CA ASN A 464 12.86 33.70 13.35
C ASN A 464 11.71 32.94 14.01
N ILE A 465 10.65 32.62 13.26
CA ILE A 465 9.52 31.82 13.73
C ILE A 465 9.95 30.36 13.86
N LEU A 466 10.59 29.81 12.82
CA LEU A 466 10.97 28.40 12.76
C LEU A 466 12.00 28.01 13.84
N ARG A 467 12.84 28.96 14.31
CA ARG A 467 13.72 28.74 15.48
C ARG A 467 12.99 28.30 16.75
N HIS A 468 11.73 28.67 16.89
CA HIS A 468 10.87 28.30 18.02
C HIS A 468 9.80 27.31 17.61
N SER A 469 9.99 26.54 16.54
CA SER A 469 8.99 25.59 16.07
C SER A 469 9.31 24.14 16.40
N VAL A 470 8.27 23.31 16.49
CA VAL A 470 8.36 21.86 16.29
C VAL A 470 7.90 21.56 14.87
N ASN A 471 8.79 20.98 14.07
CA ASN A 471 8.51 20.59 12.70
C ASN A 471 8.21 19.10 12.63
N HIS A 472 6.95 18.75 12.36
CA HIS A 472 6.62 17.42 11.91
C HIS A 472 7.16 17.23 10.50
N CYS A 473 7.93 16.18 10.24
CA CYS A 473 8.54 16.02 8.92
C CYS A 473 8.63 14.58 8.48
N SER A 474 8.71 14.40 7.17
CA SER A 474 9.23 13.22 6.47
C SER A 474 9.18 13.54 4.96
N HIS A 475 9.01 12.55 4.09
CA HIS A 475 8.96 12.71 2.63
C HIS A 475 7.64 12.25 2.00
N ILE A 476 7.41 12.59 0.73
CA ILE A 476 6.26 12.11 -0.06
C ILE A 476 6.67 11.39 -1.34
N ASP A 477 7.94 11.49 -1.74
CA ASP A 477 8.51 10.70 -2.82
C ASP A 477 8.67 9.23 -2.41
N THR A 478 8.72 8.36 -3.41
CA THR A 478 8.86 6.92 -3.22
C THR A 478 9.97 6.37 -4.11
N VAL A 479 10.45 5.17 -3.83
CA VAL A 479 11.07 4.33 -4.87
C VAL A 479 10.06 3.94 -5.97
N ASN A 480 10.58 3.36 -7.06
CA ASN A 480 9.73 2.69 -8.06
C ASN A 480 9.05 1.47 -7.43
N ASP A 481 7.74 1.33 -7.63
CA ASP A 481 6.90 0.31 -7.00
C ASP A 481 7.06 0.29 -5.47
N GLY A 482 6.78 1.44 -4.86
CA GLY A 482 6.90 1.67 -3.42
C GLY A 482 5.62 1.38 -2.63
N GLY A 483 5.72 1.40 -1.30
CA GLY A 483 4.55 1.35 -0.42
C GLY A 483 3.79 2.68 -0.37
N LYS A 484 2.57 2.67 0.17
CA LYS A 484 1.78 3.91 0.36
C LYS A 484 2.07 4.67 1.65
N PHE A 485 2.80 4.07 2.60
CA PHE A 485 3.04 4.63 3.93
C PHE A 485 4.41 5.29 4.11
N ASP A 486 5.41 4.75 3.42
CA ASP A 486 6.81 5.20 3.48
C ASP A 486 6.89 6.71 3.24
N GLY A 487 7.50 7.45 4.17
CA GLY A 487 7.47 8.91 4.28
C GLY A 487 6.10 9.56 4.54
N ARG A 488 5.08 9.20 3.76
CA ARG A 488 3.75 9.83 3.76
C ARG A 488 3.05 9.74 5.11
N LEU A 489 3.32 8.69 5.89
CA LEU A 489 2.85 8.56 7.27
C LEU A 489 3.25 9.77 8.12
N GLY A 490 4.51 10.20 8.05
CA GLY A 490 5.04 11.32 8.80
C GLY A 490 4.44 12.66 8.37
N VAL A 491 4.42 12.93 7.07
CA VAL A 491 3.86 14.18 6.53
C VAL A 491 2.36 14.30 6.83
N THR A 492 1.58 13.26 6.54
CA THR A 492 0.13 13.29 6.80
C THR A 492 -0.18 13.27 8.31
N GLY A 493 0.67 12.67 9.14
CA GLY A 493 0.55 12.71 10.60
C GLY A 493 0.77 14.11 11.17
N GLY A 494 1.72 14.87 10.61
CA GLY A 494 1.91 16.29 10.94
C GLY A 494 0.68 17.13 10.56
N ILE A 495 0.14 16.92 9.35
CA ILE A 495 -1.09 17.60 8.89
C ILE A 495 -2.27 17.24 9.80
N GLN A 496 -2.43 15.97 10.16
CA GLN A 496 -3.50 15.49 11.04
C GLN A 496 -3.39 16.11 12.45
N THR A 497 -2.18 16.26 12.97
CA THR A 497 -1.94 16.91 14.27
C THR A 497 -2.31 18.39 14.20
N ALA A 498 -1.89 19.09 13.14
CA ALA A 498 -2.25 20.49 12.92
C ALA A 498 -3.77 20.71 12.83
N GLU A 499 -4.45 19.83 12.10
CA GLU A 499 -5.90 19.85 11.92
C GLU A 499 -6.64 19.57 13.23
N LEU A 500 -6.20 18.58 14.01
CA LEU A 500 -6.83 18.26 15.29
C LEU A 500 -6.78 19.47 16.25
N ILE A 501 -5.65 20.17 16.30
CA ILE A 501 -5.52 21.38 17.12
C ILE A 501 -6.41 22.51 16.57
N ALA A 502 -6.49 22.68 15.25
CA ALA A 502 -7.35 23.70 14.63
C ALA A 502 -8.84 23.40 14.87
N ASP A 503 -9.25 22.14 14.76
CA ASP A 503 -10.63 21.72 14.94
C ASP A 503 -11.08 21.82 16.40
N LEU A 504 -10.21 21.51 17.37
CA LEU A 504 -10.50 21.70 18.79
C LEU A 504 -10.76 23.19 19.11
N GLU A 505 -9.99 24.08 18.50
CA GLU A 505 -10.18 25.53 18.65
C GLU A 505 -11.47 25.98 17.95
N GLU A 506 -11.70 25.55 16.71
CA GLU A 506 -12.82 26.02 15.88
C GLU A 506 -14.19 25.45 16.29
N TYR A 507 -14.26 24.16 16.66
CA TYR A 507 -15.51 23.44 16.86
C TYR A 507 -15.78 23.08 18.33
N CYS A 508 -14.78 23.12 19.21
CA CYS A 508 -14.91 22.73 20.61
C CYS A 508 -14.57 23.84 21.62
N ASP A 509 -14.10 25.00 21.14
CA ASP A 509 -13.64 26.14 21.96
C ASP A 509 -12.52 25.74 22.94
N ILE A 510 -11.57 24.93 22.46
CA ILE A 510 -10.39 24.51 23.21
C ILE A 510 -9.15 25.08 22.53
N LYS A 511 -8.55 26.07 23.18
CA LYS A 511 -7.23 26.58 22.77
C LYS A 511 -6.13 25.71 23.35
N ILE A 512 -5.25 25.23 22.47
CA ILE A 512 -4.08 24.42 22.87
C ILE A 512 -2.83 25.27 23.09
N ALA A 513 -2.62 26.31 22.28
CA ALA A 513 -1.49 27.22 22.41
C ALA A 513 -1.91 28.50 23.15
N ASP A 514 -1.06 28.97 24.06
CA ASP A 514 -1.25 30.25 24.74
C ASP A 514 -0.97 31.42 23.79
N ASP A 515 -1.71 32.53 23.96
CA ASP A 515 -1.56 33.73 23.13
C ASP A 515 -0.12 34.34 23.24
N ASP A 516 0.58 34.08 24.34
CA ASP A 516 1.97 34.51 24.61
C ASP A 516 3.05 33.50 24.13
N SER A 517 2.64 32.33 23.61
CA SER A 517 3.58 31.30 23.16
C SER A 517 4.32 31.75 21.89
N MET A 518 5.66 31.64 21.89
CA MET A 518 6.46 31.79 20.66
C MET A 518 6.51 30.49 19.85
N VAL A 519 5.96 29.40 20.38
CA VAL A 519 6.12 28.07 19.81
C VAL A 519 5.15 27.86 18.65
N ARG A 520 5.65 27.36 17.51
CA ARG A 520 4.82 27.08 16.33
C ARG A 520 4.90 25.63 15.92
N LEU A 521 3.79 25.13 15.37
CA LEU A 521 3.77 23.86 14.64
C LEU A 521 4.13 24.13 13.19
N ALA A 522 5.08 23.38 12.67
CA ALA A 522 5.40 23.29 11.25
C ALA A 522 5.23 21.85 10.76
N VAL A 523 4.97 21.70 9.47
CA VAL A 523 4.95 20.42 8.77
C VAL A 523 5.81 20.55 7.52
N THR A 524 6.77 19.65 7.32
CA THR A 524 7.63 19.64 6.13
C THR A 524 7.51 18.31 5.40
N ALA A 525 7.24 18.37 4.10
CA ALA A 525 7.50 17.28 3.18
C ALA A 525 8.84 17.57 2.48
N PHE A 526 9.89 16.85 2.89
CA PHE A 526 11.18 16.92 2.24
C PHE A 526 11.13 16.23 0.88
N ASN A 527 12.00 16.68 -0.03
CA ASN A 527 12.06 16.19 -1.39
C ASN A 527 13.33 15.34 -1.60
N ASN A 528 13.17 14.22 -2.31
CA ASN A 528 14.25 13.32 -2.72
C ASN A 528 15.01 12.73 -1.52
N GLU A 529 14.24 12.25 -0.54
CA GLU A 529 14.75 11.42 0.57
C GLU A 529 15.23 10.07 0.01
N GLU A 530 14.45 9.48 -0.91
CA GLU A 530 14.68 8.14 -1.48
C GLU A 530 15.87 8.09 -2.45
N MET A 531 16.54 9.22 -2.65
CA MET A 531 17.76 9.37 -3.47
C MET A 531 17.58 8.89 -4.92
N THR A 532 16.42 9.16 -5.51
CA THR A 532 16.15 8.88 -6.93
C THR A 532 17.00 9.74 -7.85
N PHE A 533 17.31 10.95 -7.41
CA PHE A 533 18.41 11.76 -7.93
C PHE A 533 19.62 11.61 -7.00
N THR A 534 20.81 11.53 -7.60
CA THR A 534 22.08 11.40 -6.87
C THR A 534 23.11 12.44 -7.33
N GLY A 535 24.01 12.80 -6.43
CA GLY A 535 25.13 13.71 -6.70
C GLY A 535 26.23 13.51 -5.66
N GLU A 536 27.44 13.96 -5.99
CA GLU A 536 28.62 13.76 -5.14
C GLU A 536 28.43 14.42 -3.77
N GLY A 537 28.49 13.63 -2.70
CA GLY A 537 28.42 14.11 -1.32
C GLY A 537 27.05 14.60 -0.83
N VAL A 538 25.97 14.38 -1.59
CA VAL A 538 24.61 14.79 -1.20
C VAL A 538 23.73 13.57 -0.98
N SER A 539 23.18 13.42 0.23
CA SER A 539 22.23 12.36 0.61
C SER A 539 21.01 12.99 1.27
N MET A 540 19.81 12.51 0.92
CA MET A 540 18.51 13.09 1.30
C MET A 540 18.51 14.60 1.04
N SER A 541 18.52 14.99 -0.24
CA SER A 541 18.90 16.34 -0.67
C SER A 541 18.01 17.45 -0.08
N GLY A 542 16.73 17.17 0.14
CA GLY A 542 15.79 18.09 0.77
C GLY A 542 16.22 18.49 2.18
N SER A 543 16.35 17.51 3.08
CA SER A 543 16.77 17.75 4.47
C SER A 543 18.22 18.20 4.58
N ALA A 544 19.12 17.73 3.72
CA ALA A 544 20.50 18.20 3.66
C ALA A 544 20.60 19.71 3.33
N ALA A 545 19.75 20.22 2.44
CA ALA A 545 19.70 21.64 2.11
C ALA A 545 19.19 22.49 3.28
N VAL A 546 18.15 22.02 3.98
CA VAL A 546 17.62 22.70 5.18
C VAL A 546 18.65 22.70 6.32
N ALA A 547 19.37 21.60 6.51
CA ALA A 547 20.48 21.50 7.48
C ALA A 547 21.68 22.40 7.11
N GLY A 548 21.78 22.84 5.85
CA GLY A 548 22.91 23.59 5.31
C GLY A 548 24.12 22.71 4.93
N HIS A 549 23.93 21.39 4.82
CA HIS A 549 24.95 20.44 4.36
C HIS A 549 25.05 20.40 2.83
N ALA A 550 23.96 20.71 2.12
CA ALA A 550 23.94 20.82 0.66
C ALA A 550 23.53 22.23 0.22
N ARG A 551 24.21 22.77 -0.80
CA ARG A 551 23.79 24.03 -1.43
C ARG A 551 22.72 23.75 -2.48
N PRO A 552 21.73 24.64 -2.68
CA PRO A 552 20.72 24.46 -3.72
C PRO A 552 21.32 24.15 -5.10
N GLU A 553 22.40 24.83 -5.49
CA GLU A 553 23.05 24.62 -6.78
C GLU A 553 23.63 23.20 -6.92
N SER A 554 24.14 22.63 -5.84
CA SER A 554 24.62 21.24 -5.83
C SER A 554 23.46 20.26 -6.03
N VAL A 555 22.33 20.52 -5.38
CA VAL A 555 21.11 19.70 -5.52
C VAL A 555 20.56 19.79 -6.94
N HIS A 556 20.51 20.99 -7.53
CA HIS A 556 20.03 21.19 -8.90
C HIS A 556 20.87 20.48 -9.97
N ASN A 557 22.13 20.17 -9.66
CA ASN A 557 23.04 19.45 -10.56
C ASN A 557 22.98 17.93 -10.42
N MET A 558 22.19 17.40 -9.48
CA MET A 558 21.99 15.96 -9.32
C MET A 558 21.27 15.38 -10.54
N VAL A 559 21.54 14.11 -10.84
CA VAL A 559 20.94 13.39 -11.97
C VAL A 559 20.29 12.08 -11.51
N ASN A 560 19.22 11.68 -12.20
CA ASN A 560 18.56 10.39 -11.98
C ASN A 560 19.08 9.32 -12.96
N GLN A 561 18.50 8.12 -12.91
CA GLN A 561 18.87 6.97 -13.76
C GLN A 561 18.61 7.21 -15.25
N ASP A 562 17.67 8.10 -15.57
CA ASP A 562 17.31 8.49 -16.94
C ASP A 562 18.18 9.67 -17.46
N CYS A 563 19.25 10.02 -16.73
CA CYS A 563 20.14 11.15 -17.00
C CYS A 563 19.43 12.52 -16.99
N GLU A 564 18.26 12.62 -16.36
CA GLU A 564 17.54 13.87 -16.19
C GLU A 564 18.13 14.64 -15.01
N ARG A 565 18.15 15.97 -15.12
CA ARG A 565 18.71 16.86 -14.11
C ARG A 565 17.63 17.34 -13.14
N TYR A 566 17.96 17.34 -11.84
CA TYR A 566 17.03 17.73 -10.77
C TYR A 566 16.46 19.14 -10.96
N GLY A 567 17.32 20.12 -11.26
CA GLY A 567 16.90 21.51 -11.43
C GLY A 567 15.85 21.70 -12.54
N ASP A 568 15.98 20.96 -13.64
CA ASP A 568 15.06 21.05 -14.77
C ASP A 568 13.69 20.45 -14.39
N LYS A 569 13.68 19.30 -13.70
CA LYS A 569 12.44 18.70 -13.18
C LYS A 569 11.79 19.51 -12.07
N LEU A 570 12.58 20.22 -11.27
CA LEU A 570 12.06 21.13 -10.26
C LEU A 570 11.33 22.31 -10.93
N ILE A 571 11.87 22.86 -12.01
CA ILE A 571 11.20 23.90 -12.81
C ILE A 571 9.85 23.41 -13.34
N ASP A 572 9.79 22.20 -13.89
CA ASP A 572 8.54 21.59 -14.37
C ASP A 572 7.50 21.48 -13.24
N CYS A 573 7.92 20.99 -12.07
CA CYS A 573 7.08 20.88 -10.89
C CYS A 573 6.57 22.27 -10.42
N LEU A 574 7.46 23.26 -10.32
CA LEU A 574 7.09 24.62 -9.92
C LEU A 574 6.14 25.28 -10.92
N ALA A 575 6.27 25.00 -12.22
CA ALA A 575 5.34 25.48 -13.23
C ALA A 575 3.92 24.89 -13.02
N VAL A 576 3.82 23.60 -12.70
CA VAL A 576 2.55 22.95 -12.35
C VAL A 576 1.93 23.57 -11.10
N LEU A 577 2.73 23.82 -10.06
CA LEU A 577 2.27 24.48 -8.83
C LEU A 577 1.82 25.92 -9.09
N LYS A 578 2.53 26.66 -9.93
CA LYS A 578 2.16 28.03 -10.32
C LYS A 578 0.80 28.07 -11.00
N ILE A 579 0.57 27.21 -12.01
CA ILE A 579 -0.73 27.10 -12.69
C ILE A 579 -1.83 26.76 -11.66
N ALA A 580 -1.53 25.87 -10.71
CA ALA A 580 -2.49 25.53 -9.66
C ALA A 580 -2.80 26.67 -8.68
N CYS A 581 -1.84 27.56 -8.42
CA CYS A 581 -2.07 28.79 -7.66
C CYS A 581 -2.94 29.78 -8.45
N GLU A 582 -2.64 29.96 -9.74
CA GLU A 582 -3.38 30.87 -10.64
C GLU A 582 -4.85 30.43 -10.83
N ASP A 583 -5.09 29.12 -10.89
CA ASP A 583 -6.42 28.52 -10.96
C ASP A 583 -7.16 28.51 -9.59
N GLY A 584 -6.51 28.94 -8.50
CA GLY A 584 -7.06 28.88 -7.14
C GLY A 584 -7.23 27.47 -6.57
N ARG A 585 -6.55 26.46 -7.14
CA ARG A 585 -6.59 25.07 -6.66
C ARG A 585 -5.76 24.87 -5.39
N ILE A 586 -4.71 25.67 -5.21
CA ILE A 586 -3.84 25.73 -4.02
C ILE A 586 -3.49 27.19 -3.70
N ASN A 587 -2.99 27.43 -2.49
CA ASN A 587 -2.50 28.73 -2.05
C ASN A 587 -1.09 28.60 -1.46
N LEU A 588 -0.13 29.35 -2.00
CA LEU A 588 1.20 29.52 -1.41
C LEU A 588 1.27 30.87 -0.68
N ALA A 589 2.06 30.93 0.39
CA ALA A 589 2.32 32.14 1.16
C ALA A 589 3.32 33.10 0.48
N HIS A 590 3.74 32.77 -0.75
CA HIS A 590 4.59 33.58 -1.61
C HIS A 590 4.22 33.34 -3.08
N GLU A 591 4.61 34.26 -3.95
CA GLU A 591 4.32 34.18 -5.38
C GLU A 591 5.45 33.47 -6.14
N LEU A 592 5.08 32.55 -7.03
CA LEU A 592 5.99 31.95 -8.00
C LEU A 592 6.07 32.87 -9.25
N GLN A 593 7.20 33.56 -9.42
CA GLN A 593 7.36 34.60 -10.43
C GLN A 593 8.18 34.13 -11.64
N GLY A 594 7.88 34.67 -12.83
CA GLY A 594 8.62 34.37 -14.06
C GLY A 594 8.42 32.94 -14.58
N THR A 595 9.42 32.42 -15.28
CA THR A 595 9.49 31.07 -15.89
C THR A 595 10.90 30.51 -15.80
N GLY A 596 11.09 29.19 -15.90
CA GLY A 596 12.43 28.61 -15.86
C GLY A 596 13.10 28.87 -14.51
N GLN A 597 14.35 29.33 -14.54
CA GLN A 597 15.14 29.61 -13.33
C GLN A 597 14.52 30.68 -12.42
N ASP A 598 13.73 31.61 -12.97
CA ASP A 598 13.05 32.64 -12.18
C ASP A 598 12.09 32.02 -11.14
N LEU A 599 11.50 30.87 -11.45
CA LEU A 599 10.63 30.14 -10.52
C LEU A 599 11.42 29.69 -9.28
N ILE A 600 12.60 29.09 -9.48
CA ILE A 600 13.48 28.69 -8.36
C ILE A 600 13.92 29.93 -7.58
N ASN A 601 14.27 31.03 -8.27
CA ASN A 601 14.71 32.26 -7.63
C ASN A 601 13.60 32.93 -6.78
N SER A 602 12.33 32.67 -7.08
CA SER A 602 11.19 33.14 -6.28
C SER A 602 10.92 32.30 -5.02
N CYS A 603 11.51 31.10 -4.91
CA CYS A 603 11.38 30.22 -3.76
C CYS A 603 12.30 30.64 -2.60
N TYR A 604 11.98 30.18 -1.39
CA TYR A 604 12.74 30.51 -0.17
C TYR A 604 14.08 29.77 -0.09
N ASN A 605 15.03 30.33 0.67
CA ASN A 605 16.26 29.60 0.97
C ASN A 605 15.93 28.42 1.92
N PRO A 606 16.37 27.18 1.63
CA PRO A 606 16.08 26.01 2.48
C PRO A 606 16.50 26.21 3.95
N THR A 607 17.61 26.91 4.20
CA THR A 607 18.11 27.15 5.56
C THR A 607 17.24 28.10 6.40
N ASP A 608 16.27 28.79 5.78
CA ASP A 608 15.28 29.60 6.50
C ASP A 608 14.26 28.73 7.25
N PHE A 609 14.09 27.46 6.86
CA PHE A 609 13.16 26.51 7.50
C PHE A 609 13.83 25.60 8.54
N PHE A 610 15.11 25.79 8.83
CA PHE A 610 15.82 25.00 9.83
C PHE A 610 15.22 25.18 11.23
N THR A 611 14.86 24.08 11.88
CA THR A 611 14.52 24.02 13.30
C THR A 611 15.36 22.95 14.02
N ARG A 612 15.58 23.16 15.32
CA ARG A 612 16.22 22.19 16.21
C ARG A 612 15.25 21.17 16.80
N HIS A 613 13.94 21.27 16.52
CA HIS A 613 12.96 20.35 17.05
C HIS A 613 12.16 19.76 15.90
N THR A 614 12.48 18.53 15.54
CA THR A 614 11.82 17.74 14.51
C THR A 614 11.15 16.54 15.14
N PHE A 615 9.99 16.19 14.59
CA PHE A 615 9.16 15.09 15.02
C PHE A 615 8.77 14.28 13.78
N GLU A 616 9.57 13.29 13.46
CA GLU A 616 9.33 12.40 12.34
C GLU A 616 8.62 11.13 12.81
N ARG A 617 7.57 10.74 12.09
CA ARG A 617 6.91 9.45 12.25
C ARG A 617 7.16 8.65 10.98
N HIS A 618 7.61 7.42 11.13
CA HIS A 618 7.97 6.58 10.01
C HIS A 618 7.56 5.13 10.27
N ILE A 619 7.31 4.36 9.21
CA ILE A 619 7.13 2.91 9.35
C ILE A 619 8.49 2.22 9.59
N GLU A 620 8.48 1.13 10.33
CA GLU A 620 9.69 0.34 10.65
C GLU A 620 10.40 -0.20 9.42
N GLN A 621 9.65 -0.46 8.34
CA GLN A 621 10.10 -1.19 7.15
C GLN A 621 10.67 -2.58 7.50
N GLY A 622 10.22 -3.16 8.62
CA GLY A 622 10.68 -4.42 9.20
C GLY A 622 9.64 -5.05 10.16
N PRO A 623 9.90 -6.28 10.66
CA PRO A 623 8.98 -7.01 11.55
C PRO A 623 9.34 -6.93 13.05
N VAL A 624 10.29 -6.10 13.48
CA VAL A 624 10.79 -6.10 14.86
C VAL A 624 9.74 -5.62 15.86
N LEU A 625 9.04 -4.53 15.56
CA LEU A 625 7.97 -3.97 16.41
C LEU A 625 6.76 -4.89 16.43
N ASP A 626 6.47 -5.51 15.28
CA ASP A 626 5.40 -6.50 15.15
C ASP A 626 5.67 -7.71 16.06
N ARG A 627 6.85 -8.34 15.95
CA ARG A 627 7.27 -9.44 16.82
C ARG A 627 7.29 -9.06 18.30
N ALA A 628 7.65 -7.81 18.61
CA ALA A 628 7.64 -7.30 19.97
C ALA A 628 6.21 -6.99 20.47
N GLY A 629 5.21 -6.90 19.59
CA GLY A 629 3.88 -6.41 19.89
C GLY A 629 3.92 -4.99 20.46
N ILE A 630 4.67 -4.11 19.78
CA ILE A 630 4.82 -2.68 20.08
C ILE A 630 4.28 -1.91 18.88
N PRO A 631 3.34 -0.96 19.07
CA PRO A 631 2.77 -0.19 17.97
C PRO A 631 3.69 0.93 17.47
N ILE A 632 4.37 1.60 18.41
CA ILE A 632 5.24 2.74 18.13
C ILE A 632 6.35 2.83 19.18
N ILE A 633 7.57 3.19 18.76
CA ILE A 633 8.73 3.35 19.65
C ILE A 633 9.64 4.50 19.19
N THR A 634 10.41 5.10 20.10
CA THR A 634 11.46 6.07 19.76
C THR A 634 12.70 5.38 19.17
N VAL A 635 13.32 6.02 18.18
CA VAL A 635 14.62 5.60 17.65
C VAL A 635 15.74 6.20 18.49
N GLY A 636 16.61 5.35 19.03
CA GLY A 636 17.77 5.78 19.80
C GLY A 636 18.99 6.05 18.92
N THR A 637 19.26 5.14 17.99
CA THR A 637 20.44 5.19 17.14
C THR A 637 20.05 4.91 15.70
N ILE A 638 20.69 5.65 14.79
CA ILE A 638 20.63 5.39 13.35
C ILE A 638 21.97 4.79 12.95
N MET A 639 21.95 3.63 12.30
CA MET A 639 23.15 2.92 11.89
C MET A 639 24.00 3.79 10.97
N GLY A 640 25.32 3.70 11.14
CA GLY A 640 26.28 4.26 10.18
C GLY A 640 26.18 3.52 8.85
N ILE A 641 26.56 4.20 7.78
CA ILE A 641 26.53 3.66 6.42
C ILE A 641 27.92 3.72 5.85
N HIS A 642 28.32 2.62 5.25
CA HIS A 642 29.57 2.56 4.52
C HIS A 642 29.37 1.78 3.21
N GLN A 643 29.40 2.51 2.11
CA GLN A 643 29.19 1.99 0.77
C GLN A 643 30.50 1.94 -0.01
N ARG A 644 30.78 0.78 -0.63
CA ARG A 644 31.93 0.58 -1.51
C ARG A 644 31.51 -0.08 -2.81
N ASP A 645 32.09 0.39 -3.91
CA ASP A 645 32.11 -0.34 -5.18
C ASP A 645 33.41 -1.14 -5.29
N PHE A 646 33.30 -2.40 -5.68
CA PHE A 646 34.41 -3.29 -6.00
C PHE A 646 34.40 -3.59 -7.49
N PHE A 647 35.54 -3.40 -8.14
CA PHE A 647 35.76 -3.63 -9.56
C PHE A 647 36.68 -4.83 -9.73
N PHE A 648 36.13 -5.92 -10.23
CA PHE A 648 36.82 -7.17 -10.50
C PHE A 648 37.32 -7.16 -11.94
N ASP A 649 38.62 -7.37 -12.13
CA ASP A 649 39.30 -7.41 -13.43
C ASP A 649 39.92 -8.82 -13.62
N GLY A 650 39.40 -9.62 -14.57
CA GLY A 650 39.91 -10.95 -14.91
C GLY A 650 38.84 -11.89 -15.50
N LEU A 651 39.27 -13.02 -16.08
CA LEU A 651 38.34 -13.99 -16.72
C LEU A 651 37.33 -14.63 -15.76
N LEU A 652 37.65 -14.63 -14.46
CA LEU A 652 36.80 -15.16 -13.39
C LEU A 652 36.15 -14.04 -12.55
N ALA A 653 35.97 -12.85 -13.12
CA ALA A 653 35.39 -11.71 -12.41
C ALA A 653 33.96 -11.96 -11.88
N GLU A 654 33.06 -12.51 -12.70
CA GLU A 654 31.68 -12.86 -12.30
C GLU A 654 31.63 -13.90 -11.16
N PRO A 655 32.29 -15.07 -11.26
CA PRO A 655 32.28 -16.03 -10.16
C PRO A 655 32.99 -15.52 -8.90
N ALA A 656 34.01 -14.68 -9.02
CA ALA A 656 34.65 -14.04 -7.86
C ALA A 656 33.69 -13.06 -7.14
N ALA A 657 32.91 -12.28 -7.90
CA ALA A 657 31.89 -11.38 -7.35
C ALA A 657 30.77 -12.14 -6.63
N LEU A 658 30.31 -13.27 -7.19
CA LEU A 658 29.34 -14.15 -6.54
C LEU A 658 29.90 -14.80 -5.26
N GLU A 659 31.15 -15.29 -5.29
CA GLU A 659 31.79 -15.83 -4.09
C GLU A 659 31.93 -14.76 -3.00
N MET A 660 32.25 -13.51 -3.36
CA MET A 660 32.24 -12.41 -2.40
C MET A 660 30.87 -12.27 -1.72
N ASN A 661 29.78 -12.28 -2.49
CA ASN A 661 28.43 -12.19 -1.94
C ASN A 661 28.12 -13.33 -0.94
N CYS A 662 28.55 -14.56 -1.26
CA CYS A 662 28.46 -15.70 -0.36
C CYS A 662 29.21 -15.48 0.96
N ARG A 663 30.47 -15.03 0.90
CA ARG A 663 31.30 -14.79 2.10
C ARG A 663 30.76 -13.66 2.97
N LEU A 664 30.26 -12.60 2.34
CA LEU A 664 29.60 -11.50 3.05
C LEU A 664 28.35 -11.99 3.80
N ARG A 665 27.56 -12.90 3.21
CA ARG A 665 26.46 -13.53 3.92
C ARG A 665 26.94 -14.34 5.13
N GLU A 666 27.99 -15.14 4.97
CA GLU A 666 28.56 -15.92 6.09
C GLU A 666 29.03 -15.04 7.24
N LEU A 667 29.61 -13.87 6.95
CA LEU A 667 30.02 -12.91 7.98
C LEU A 667 28.83 -12.46 8.83
N THR A 668 27.67 -12.19 8.22
CA THR A 668 26.47 -11.72 8.95
C THR A 668 25.92 -12.76 9.95
N GLN A 669 26.37 -14.00 9.87
CA GLN A 669 25.97 -15.10 10.77
C GLN A 669 26.99 -15.35 11.90
N GLN A 670 28.07 -14.57 11.96
CA GLN A 670 29.16 -14.73 12.94
C GLN A 670 29.17 -13.58 13.95
N THR A 671 29.66 -13.83 15.16
CA THR A 671 29.93 -12.77 16.14
C THR A 671 31.24 -12.05 15.76
N PRO A 672 31.31 -10.70 15.77
CA PRO A 672 30.35 -9.73 16.29
C PRO A 672 29.32 -9.19 15.29
N PHE A 673 29.25 -9.72 14.07
CA PHE A 673 28.52 -9.15 12.94
C PHE A 673 27.04 -9.55 12.82
N LEU A 674 26.46 -10.20 13.83
CA LEU A 674 25.06 -10.67 13.81
C LEU A 674 24.04 -9.55 13.53
N ASN A 675 24.35 -8.32 13.94
CA ASN A 675 23.51 -7.14 13.72
C ASN A 675 24.03 -6.23 12.59
N THR A 676 25.18 -6.56 12.01
CA THR A 676 25.76 -5.83 10.89
C THR A 676 25.02 -6.23 9.62
N ARG A 677 24.47 -5.25 8.91
CA ARG A 677 23.75 -5.47 7.66
C ARG A 677 24.73 -5.34 6.51
N PHE A 678 25.04 -6.45 5.83
CA PHE A 678 25.80 -6.45 4.58
C PHE A 678 24.83 -6.71 3.43
N THR A 679 24.83 -5.85 2.42
CA THR A 679 23.94 -6.00 1.26
C THR A 679 24.69 -5.78 -0.02
N VAL A 680 24.61 -6.76 -0.93
CA VAL A 680 25.07 -6.62 -2.30
C VAL A 680 23.89 -6.25 -3.17
N GLY A 681 23.72 -4.95 -3.43
CA GLY A 681 22.57 -4.43 -4.18
C GLY A 681 22.74 -4.53 -5.71
N MET A 682 23.98 -4.62 -6.20
CA MET A 682 24.27 -4.69 -7.63
C MET A 682 25.48 -5.58 -7.89
N ILE A 683 25.38 -6.43 -8.91
CA ILE A 683 26.52 -7.06 -9.60
C ILE A 683 26.31 -6.79 -11.08
N HIS A 684 27.12 -5.89 -11.63
CA HIS A 684 26.92 -5.36 -12.97
C HIS A 684 28.15 -5.62 -13.85
N PRO A 685 28.01 -6.33 -14.98
CA PRO A 685 29.12 -6.52 -15.90
C PRO A 685 29.54 -5.19 -16.56
N ILE A 686 30.82 -5.06 -16.88
CA ILE A 686 31.39 -3.89 -17.56
C ILE A 686 32.09 -4.33 -18.85
N GLY A 687 31.85 -3.61 -19.93
CA GLY A 687 32.55 -3.80 -21.21
C GLY A 687 31.95 -4.92 -22.07
N ASP A 688 32.78 -5.46 -22.95
CA ASP A 688 32.38 -6.47 -23.92
C ASP A 688 32.22 -7.86 -23.29
N SER A 689 31.18 -8.58 -23.69
CA SER A 689 30.96 -9.97 -23.32
C SER A 689 31.73 -10.93 -24.21
N TYR A 690 32.24 -12.02 -23.65
CA TYR A 690 32.63 -13.21 -24.40
C TYR A 690 31.44 -14.17 -24.45
N CYS A 691 31.12 -14.68 -25.65
CA CYS A 691 30.02 -15.61 -25.84
C CYS A 691 30.56 -17.02 -26.08
N HIS A 692 30.15 -17.95 -25.24
CA HIS A 692 30.43 -19.38 -25.40
C HIS A 692 29.18 -20.07 -25.94
N ALA A 693 29.16 -20.32 -27.25
CA ALA A 693 28.04 -20.96 -27.93
C ALA A 693 28.15 -22.49 -27.89
N ASN A 694 27.00 -23.16 -27.73
CA ASN A 694 26.82 -24.61 -27.67
C ASN A 694 27.75 -25.33 -26.68
N PRO A 695 27.81 -24.92 -25.40
CA PRO A 695 28.54 -25.67 -24.39
C PRO A 695 27.92 -27.07 -24.24
N GLY A 696 28.75 -28.07 -23.89
CA GLY A 696 28.29 -29.44 -23.63
C GLY A 696 27.19 -29.52 -22.57
N PHE A 697 27.13 -28.54 -21.67
CA PHE A 697 26.02 -28.30 -20.75
C PHE A 697 25.90 -26.81 -20.46
N ALA A 698 24.68 -26.26 -20.46
CA ALA A 698 24.40 -24.95 -19.89
C ALA A 698 22.99 -24.86 -19.34
N LEU A 699 22.86 -24.18 -18.20
CA LEU A 699 21.64 -24.06 -17.43
C LEU A 699 21.45 -22.63 -16.95
N ARG A 700 20.31 -22.02 -17.29
CA ARG A 700 19.85 -20.75 -16.72
C ARG A 700 19.06 -21.04 -15.45
N CYS A 701 19.47 -20.41 -14.34
CA CYS A 701 18.77 -20.49 -13.06
C CYS A 701 18.23 -19.12 -12.71
N GLU A 702 16.91 -19.01 -12.52
CA GLU A 702 16.19 -17.80 -12.13
C GLU A 702 15.55 -18.04 -10.76
N LEU A 703 15.88 -17.16 -9.81
CA LEU A 703 15.41 -17.21 -8.43
C LEU A 703 14.62 -15.94 -8.12
N GLU A 704 13.54 -16.12 -7.38
CA GLU A 704 12.68 -15.05 -6.92
C GLU A 704 12.79 -14.91 -5.41
N GLY A 705 12.85 -13.68 -4.92
CA GLY A 705 12.89 -13.38 -3.51
C GLY A 705 11.99 -12.19 -3.21
N GLU A 706 12.42 -11.35 -2.27
CA GLU A 706 11.62 -10.23 -1.78
C GLU A 706 12.45 -8.94 -1.81
N LYS A 707 12.01 -8.01 -2.66
CA LYS A 707 12.62 -6.68 -2.78
C LYS A 707 12.32 -5.89 -1.50
N ASN A 708 13.37 -5.50 -0.78
CA ASN A 708 13.25 -4.78 0.48
C ASN A 708 14.39 -3.77 0.68
N HIS A 709 14.20 -2.82 1.60
CA HIS A 709 15.25 -1.84 1.94
C HIS A 709 16.40 -2.52 2.69
N ALA A 710 17.60 -2.47 2.11
CA ALA A 710 18.84 -3.10 2.60
C ALA A 710 19.14 -2.74 4.05
N GLY A 711 18.93 -1.46 4.38
CA GLY A 711 19.21 -0.94 5.68
C GLY A 711 18.14 -1.23 6.72
N ALA A 712 16.88 -1.47 6.37
CA ALA A 712 15.81 -1.66 7.36
C ALA A 712 15.60 -3.14 7.68
N THR A 713 15.84 -4.00 6.69
CA THR A 713 15.60 -5.44 6.77
C THR A 713 16.78 -6.14 7.43
N ALA A 714 16.56 -6.70 8.62
CA ALA A 714 17.55 -7.54 9.30
C ALA A 714 17.88 -8.77 8.45
N THR A 715 19.13 -9.24 8.51
CA THR A 715 19.60 -10.38 7.70
C THR A 715 18.70 -11.62 7.86
N ALA A 716 18.25 -11.89 9.09
CA ALA A 716 17.38 -13.02 9.40
C ALA A 716 16.02 -12.99 8.66
N ASP A 717 15.56 -11.81 8.26
CA ASP A 717 14.25 -11.59 7.65
C ASP A 717 14.32 -11.48 6.11
N ARG A 718 15.53 -11.55 5.53
CA ARG A 718 15.73 -11.35 4.09
C ARG A 718 15.32 -12.57 3.28
N ARG A 719 14.84 -12.30 2.07
CA ARG A 719 14.68 -13.28 0.99
C ARG A 719 15.49 -12.85 -0.22
N ASP A 720 16.79 -13.13 -0.20
CA ASP A 720 17.76 -12.53 -1.12
C ASP A 720 18.15 -13.50 -2.25
N PRO A 721 17.57 -13.36 -3.46
CA PRO A 721 17.88 -14.23 -4.58
C PRO A 721 19.30 -13.99 -5.12
N GLY A 722 19.91 -12.83 -4.86
CA GLY A 722 21.29 -12.53 -5.20
C GLY A 722 22.28 -13.42 -4.44
N VAL A 723 22.01 -13.68 -3.15
CA VAL A 723 22.76 -14.69 -2.36
C VAL A 723 22.41 -16.10 -2.81
N GLY A 724 21.15 -16.36 -3.18
CA GLY A 724 20.71 -17.63 -3.73
C GLY A 724 21.50 -18.07 -4.97
N ILE A 725 21.62 -17.21 -5.99
CA ILE A 725 22.39 -17.52 -7.21
C ILE A 725 23.88 -17.69 -6.91
N ALA A 726 24.41 -16.95 -5.93
CA ALA A 726 25.80 -17.08 -5.51
C ALA A 726 26.08 -18.43 -4.85
N ARG A 727 25.16 -18.94 -4.03
CA ARG A 727 25.25 -20.29 -3.43
C ARG A 727 25.18 -21.38 -4.50
N LEU A 728 24.28 -21.25 -5.49
CA LEU A 728 24.22 -22.19 -6.62
C LEU A 728 25.52 -22.21 -7.42
N ALA A 729 26.08 -21.03 -7.71
CA ALA A 729 27.37 -20.91 -8.41
C ALA A 729 28.52 -21.58 -7.63
N ARG A 730 28.54 -21.44 -6.30
CA ARG A 730 29.51 -22.12 -5.43
C ARG A 730 29.33 -23.64 -5.42
N ILE A 731 28.10 -24.14 -5.28
CA ILE A 731 27.79 -25.59 -5.35
C ILE A 731 28.25 -26.17 -6.69
N PHE A 732 27.97 -25.47 -7.79
CA PHE A 732 28.39 -25.87 -9.13
C PHE A 732 29.92 -25.88 -9.26
N ARG A 733 30.61 -24.85 -8.76
CA ARG A 733 32.08 -24.79 -8.74
C ARG A 733 32.69 -25.92 -7.90
N ASP A 734 32.14 -26.21 -6.72
CA ASP A 734 32.62 -27.29 -5.86
C ASP A 734 32.46 -28.65 -6.54
N TRP A 735 31.35 -28.85 -7.26
CA TRP A 735 31.17 -30.04 -8.10
C TRP A 735 32.23 -30.13 -9.20
N ILE A 736 32.53 -29.02 -9.90
CA ILE A 736 33.59 -28.95 -10.92
C ILE A 736 34.94 -29.33 -10.32
N VAL A 737 35.33 -28.72 -9.19
CA VAL A 737 36.62 -28.99 -8.53
C VAL A 737 36.72 -30.46 -8.10
N LYS A 738 35.65 -31.00 -7.53
CA LYS A 738 35.60 -32.40 -7.08
C LYS A 738 35.72 -33.40 -8.24
N ASN A 739 35.18 -33.05 -9.41
CA ASN A 739 35.13 -33.93 -10.57
C ASN A 739 36.16 -33.57 -11.66
N ALA A 740 37.03 -32.59 -11.43
CA ALA A 740 37.98 -32.10 -12.43
C ALA A 740 38.87 -33.20 -13.02
N GLY A 741 39.20 -34.23 -12.24
CA GLY A 741 40.01 -35.37 -12.68
C GLY A 741 39.35 -36.31 -13.71
N TYR A 742 38.04 -36.19 -13.95
CA TYR A 742 37.33 -37.00 -14.95
C TYR A 742 37.32 -36.38 -16.35
N PHE A 743 37.69 -35.11 -16.47
CA PHE A 743 37.54 -34.33 -17.69
C PHE A 743 38.90 -33.90 -18.24
N ASN A 744 39.07 -34.03 -19.56
CA ASN A 744 40.17 -33.38 -20.27
C ASN A 744 39.66 -32.03 -20.80
N GLU A 745 40.50 -30.99 -20.72
CA GLU A 745 40.19 -29.64 -21.22
C GLU A 745 38.90 -29.02 -20.62
N LEU A 746 38.64 -29.28 -19.33
CA LEU A 746 37.49 -28.74 -18.61
C LEU A 746 37.50 -27.20 -18.57
N GLN A 747 36.49 -26.60 -19.19
CA GLN A 747 36.17 -25.18 -19.10
C GLN A 747 34.78 -25.01 -18.51
N SER A 748 34.71 -24.37 -17.34
CA SER A 748 33.45 -23.96 -16.74
C SER A 748 33.23 -22.47 -16.91
N VAL A 749 32.02 -22.07 -17.23
CA VAL A 749 31.64 -20.65 -17.33
C VAL A 749 30.47 -20.40 -16.39
N ILE A 750 30.64 -19.41 -15.50
CA ILE A 750 29.59 -18.87 -14.64
C ILE A 750 29.47 -17.41 -15.04
N GLY A 751 28.32 -17.02 -15.58
CA GLY A 751 28.15 -15.66 -16.06
C GLY A 751 26.71 -15.35 -16.45
N ASP A 752 26.54 -14.31 -17.25
CA ASP A 752 25.24 -13.79 -17.70
C ASP A 752 24.39 -13.34 -16.51
N LEU A 753 25.03 -12.72 -15.51
CA LEU A 753 24.37 -12.34 -14.27
C LEU A 753 23.31 -11.27 -14.51
N ASP A 754 22.12 -11.49 -13.94
CA ASP A 754 21.04 -10.51 -13.92
C ASP A 754 20.50 -10.38 -12.50
N ILE A 755 20.45 -9.15 -11.98
CA ILE A 755 19.96 -8.85 -10.62
C ILE A 755 19.00 -7.68 -10.75
N GLN A 756 17.75 -7.86 -10.32
CA GLN A 756 16.69 -6.87 -10.49
C GLN A 756 16.25 -6.30 -9.12
N PRO A 757 16.11 -4.96 -8.98
CA PRO A 757 16.06 -3.96 -10.06
C PRO A 757 17.42 -3.51 -10.63
N GLY A 758 18.55 -3.93 -10.05
CA GLY A 758 19.88 -3.72 -10.65
C GLY A 758 20.39 -2.27 -10.72
N THR A 759 19.64 -1.32 -10.17
CA THR A 759 19.92 0.12 -10.33
C THR A 759 20.21 0.87 -9.02
N ASN A 760 20.03 0.25 -7.85
CA ASN A 760 20.24 0.90 -6.56
C ASN A 760 21.09 0.03 -5.60
N ARG A 761 21.99 0.68 -4.85
CA ARG A 761 22.92 0.07 -3.86
C ARG A 761 22.20 -0.42 -2.61
N ASN A 762 21.09 0.23 -2.26
CA ASN A 762 20.38 0.10 -0.98
C ASN A 762 19.16 -0.82 -1.03
N VAL A 763 19.06 -1.68 -2.04
CA VAL A 763 17.90 -2.54 -2.25
C VAL A 763 18.35 -4.00 -2.27
N ILE A 764 17.69 -4.83 -1.47
CA ILE A 764 17.81 -6.29 -1.57
C ILE A 764 17.12 -6.70 -2.88
N PRO A 765 17.77 -7.47 -3.77
CA PRO A 765 17.17 -7.86 -5.03
C PRO A 765 15.85 -8.62 -4.86
N GLY A 766 14.89 -8.37 -5.74
CA GLY A 766 13.64 -9.16 -5.80
C GLY A 766 13.74 -10.38 -6.71
N GLN A 767 14.63 -10.33 -7.69
CA GLN A 767 14.91 -11.43 -8.61
C GLN A 767 16.39 -11.45 -8.96
N ALA A 768 16.93 -12.64 -9.18
CA ALA A 768 18.28 -12.81 -9.65
C ALA A 768 18.41 -14.04 -10.53
N ALA A 769 19.31 -13.98 -11.51
CA ALA A 769 19.54 -15.07 -12.44
C ALA A 769 21.03 -15.23 -12.78
N VAL A 770 21.43 -16.48 -13.00
CA VAL A 770 22.79 -16.87 -13.36
C VAL A 770 22.76 -17.98 -14.39
N THR A 771 23.70 -17.97 -15.32
CA THR A 771 23.92 -19.07 -16.26
C THR A 771 25.17 -19.85 -15.88
N LEU A 772 25.01 -21.16 -15.73
CA LEU A 772 26.06 -22.11 -15.35
C LEU A 772 26.32 -23.03 -16.53
N ALA A 773 27.56 -23.11 -17.02
CA ALA A 773 27.91 -23.89 -18.20
C ALA A 773 29.22 -24.67 -18.03
N ILE A 774 29.30 -25.81 -18.73
CA ILE A 774 30.48 -26.66 -18.83
C ILE A 774 30.74 -27.00 -20.29
N GLN A 775 31.99 -26.85 -20.69
CA GLN A 775 32.57 -27.41 -21.91
C GLN A 775 33.70 -28.34 -21.50
N ALA A 776 33.60 -29.63 -21.81
CA ALA A 776 34.64 -30.60 -21.52
C ALA A 776 34.57 -31.78 -22.50
N GLU A 777 35.72 -32.37 -22.80
CA GLU A 777 35.75 -33.69 -23.44
C GLU A 777 35.28 -34.76 -22.45
N ASN A 778 34.51 -35.74 -22.93
CA ASN A 778 33.84 -36.78 -22.13
C ASN A 778 32.72 -36.27 -21.20
N PHE A 779 32.18 -35.07 -21.44
CA PHE A 779 30.94 -34.64 -20.80
C PHE A 779 29.76 -35.43 -21.34
N THR A 780 29.07 -36.18 -20.49
CA THR A 780 27.92 -37.01 -20.86
C THR A 780 26.61 -36.46 -20.30
N PRO A 781 25.44 -36.82 -20.86
CA PRO A 781 24.13 -36.43 -20.34
C PRO A 781 23.93 -36.79 -18.86
N GLU A 782 24.50 -37.90 -18.38
CA GLU A 782 24.38 -38.34 -16.98
C GLU A 782 25.02 -37.34 -16.00
N PHE A 783 26.16 -36.73 -16.36
CA PHE A 783 26.74 -35.65 -15.56
C PHE A 783 25.85 -34.42 -15.55
N GLY A 784 25.22 -34.08 -16.69
CA GLY A 784 24.24 -33.00 -16.77
C GLY A 784 23.02 -33.25 -15.86
N GLU A 785 22.49 -34.47 -15.86
CA GLU A 785 21.39 -34.87 -14.97
C GLU A 785 21.79 -34.84 -13.49
N GLU A 786 23.03 -35.23 -13.16
CA GLU A 786 23.56 -35.14 -11.79
C GLU A 786 23.64 -33.69 -11.31
N ILE A 787 24.23 -32.80 -12.11
CA ILE A 787 24.33 -31.36 -11.80
C ILE A 787 22.93 -30.78 -11.62
N LEU A 788 22.01 -31.05 -12.56
CA LEU A 788 20.63 -30.57 -12.49
C LEU A 788 19.95 -31.03 -11.20
N ARG A 789 20.12 -32.30 -10.81
CA ARG A 789 19.56 -32.86 -9.58
C ARG A 789 20.12 -32.19 -8.33
N ILE A 790 21.43 -31.95 -8.28
CA ILE A 790 22.08 -31.28 -7.14
C ILE A 790 21.59 -29.84 -7.01
N LEU A 791 21.54 -29.09 -8.11
CA LEU A 791 21.08 -27.70 -8.12
C LEU A 791 19.59 -27.60 -7.76
N GLN A 792 18.74 -28.47 -8.31
CA GLN A 792 17.32 -28.53 -7.96
C GLN A 792 17.11 -28.92 -6.49
N ALA A 793 17.89 -29.87 -5.96
CA ALA A 793 17.80 -30.27 -4.56
C ALA A 793 18.21 -29.14 -3.61
N ALA A 794 19.31 -28.43 -3.92
CA ALA A 794 19.74 -27.26 -3.17
C ALA A 794 18.69 -26.13 -3.23
N ALA A 795 18.17 -25.86 -4.42
CA ALA A 795 17.19 -24.82 -4.65
C ALA A 795 15.85 -25.12 -3.96
N ALA A 796 15.36 -26.36 -3.98
CA ALA A 796 14.08 -26.75 -3.37
C ALA A 796 14.17 -27.01 -1.86
N GLY A 797 15.35 -27.39 -1.36
CA GLY A 797 15.58 -27.74 0.04
C GLY A 797 16.28 -26.64 0.83
N GLU A 798 17.57 -26.43 0.56
CA GLU A 798 18.44 -25.57 1.37
C GLU A 798 18.08 -24.08 1.19
N LEU A 799 17.80 -23.63 -0.03
CA LEU A 799 17.57 -22.21 -0.32
C LEU A 799 16.16 -21.72 0.02
N THR A 800 15.15 -22.60 0.03
CA THR A 800 13.77 -22.23 0.39
C THR A 800 13.58 -22.03 1.90
N ALA A 801 14.43 -22.64 2.72
CA ALA A 801 14.41 -22.42 4.17
C ALA A 801 14.76 -20.95 4.50
N GLN A 802 14.22 -20.40 5.58
CA GLN A 802 14.58 -19.03 6.00
C GLN A 802 16.05 -18.94 6.44
N VAL A 803 16.61 -17.73 6.46
CA VAL A 803 18.00 -17.47 6.86
C VAL A 803 18.36 -18.07 8.24
N PRO A 804 17.53 -17.98 9.29
CA PRO A 804 17.83 -18.59 10.59
C PRO A 804 17.92 -20.12 10.55
N ALA A 805 17.31 -20.76 9.55
CA ALA A 805 17.38 -22.19 9.31
C ALA A 805 18.53 -22.58 8.36
N GLY A 806 19.38 -21.63 7.96
CA GLY A 806 20.52 -21.83 7.06
C GLY A 806 20.22 -21.60 5.57
N GLY A 807 19.00 -21.20 5.21
CA GLY A 807 18.60 -20.97 3.82
C GLY A 807 18.57 -19.49 3.41
N GLU A 808 17.76 -19.16 2.41
CA GLU A 808 17.57 -17.79 1.90
C GLU A 808 16.09 -17.39 1.74
N GLY A 809 15.12 -18.26 2.05
CA GLY A 809 13.69 -17.94 1.97
C GLY A 809 13.18 -17.62 0.56
N ILE A 810 13.91 -18.02 -0.48
CA ILE A 810 13.61 -17.69 -1.88
C ILE A 810 12.76 -18.78 -2.54
N THR A 811 12.15 -18.45 -3.67
CA THR A 811 11.42 -19.37 -4.55
C THR A 811 12.17 -19.58 -5.86
N ILE A 812 11.97 -20.77 -6.45
CA ILE A 812 12.53 -21.08 -7.77
C ILE A 812 11.58 -20.48 -8.82
N GLY A 813 12.08 -19.56 -9.65
CA GLY A 813 11.35 -19.06 -10.80
C GLY A 813 11.43 -20.05 -11.96
N ARG A 814 12.64 -20.25 -12.49
CA ARG A 814 12.89 -21.12 -13.65
C ARG A 814 14.28 -21.74 -13.60
N ILE A 815 14.39 -23.00 -13.99
CA ILE A 815 15.68 -23.67 -14.22
C ILE A 815 15.58 -24.39 -15.55
N GLU A 816 16.33 -23.94 -16.56
CA GLU A 816 16.21 -24.48 -17.92
C GLU A 816 17.52 -24.55 -18.70
N PRO A 817 17.63 -25.51 -19.64
CA PRO A 817 18.79 -25.58 -20.50
C PRO A 817 18.84 -24.41 -21.48
N VAL A 818 20.04 -23.89 -21.74
CA VAL A 818 20.30 -22.84 -22.72
C VAL A 818 21.43 -23.24 -23.67
N SER A 819 21.48 -22.62 -24.85
CA SER A 819 22.47 -22.96 -25.89
C SER A 819 23.70 -22.06 -25.89
N PHE A 820 23.77 -21.06 -25.02
CA PHE A 820 24.93 -20.18 -24.90
C PHE A 820 25.05 -19.61 -23.49
N VAL A 821 26.23 -19.13 -23.14
CA VAL A 821 26.48 -18.33 -21.94
C VAL A 821 27.36 -17.15 -22.33
N LYS A 822 27.06 -15.99 -21.73
CA LYS A 822 27.91 -14.81 -21.81
C LYS A 822 28.70 -14.67 -20.54
N ASN A 823 29.94 -14.23 -20.64
CA ASN A 823 30.71 -13.83 -19.48
C ASN A 823 31.50 -12.54 -19.74
N TYR A 824 31.86 -11.85 -18.66
CA TYR A 824 32.51 -10.55 -18.71
C TYR A 824 33.83 -10.58 -17.94
N ALA A 825 34.87 -9.98 -18.52
CA ALA A 825 36.17 -9.86 -17.86
C ALA A 825 36.21 -8.75 -16.80
N GLN A 826 35.18 -7.90 -16.75
CA GLN A 826 35.06 -6.84 -15.76
C GLN A 826 33.67 -6.84 -15.13
N VAL A 827 33.62 -6.74 -13.81
CA VAL A 827 32.37 -6.70 -13.04
C VAL A 827 32.49 -5.65 -11.94
N ARG A 828 31.43 -4.87 -11.74
CA ARG A 828 31.25 -4.01 -10.56
C ARG A 828 30.28 -4.66 -9.58
N LEU A 829 30.71 -4.86 -8.34
CA LEU A 829 29.86 -5.22 -7.22
C LEU A 829 29.70 -4.01 -6.29
N SER A 830 28.47 -3.69 -5.91
CA SER A 830 28.20 -2.62 -4.94
C SER A 830 27.81 -3.21 -3.59
N LEU A 831 28.52 -2.82 -2.54
CA LEU A 831 28.30 -3.25 -1.16
C LEU A 831 27.80 -2.09 -0.30
N ASP A 832 26.67 -2.28 0.38
CA ASP A 832 26.15 -1.43 1.45
C ASP A 832 26.35 -2.13 2.80
N MET A 833 27.11 -1.51 3.71
CA MET A 833 27.31 -1.99 5.08
C MET A 833 26.67 -1.03 6.08
N ARG A 834 25.89 -1.57 7.01
CA ARG A 834 25.29 -0.80 8.10
C ARG A 834 25.52 -1.41 9.46
N GLU A 835 25.89 -0.57 10.42
CA GLU A 835 26.19 -0.96 11.79
C GLU A 835 25.97 0.23 12.72
N ALA A 836 25.45 -0.01 13.92
CA ALA A 836 25.23 1.03 14.93
C ALA A 836 26.48 1.28 15.79
N ASN A 837 27.42 0.34 15.81
CA ASN A 837 28.66 0.43 16.57
C ASN A 837 29.91 0.59 15.69
N ASP A 838 30.59 1.73 15.81
CA ASP A 838 31.79 2.03 15.01
C ASP A 838 32.91 1.00 15.14
N SER A 839 33.12 0.46 16.34
CA SER A 839 34.16 -0.55 16.55
C SER A 839 33.85 -1.86 15.82
N VAL A 840 32.58 -2.19 15.64
CA VAL A 840 32.13 -3.36 14.86
C VAL A 840 32.23 -3.05 13.37
N MET A 841 31.87 -1.82 12.95
CA MET A 841 31.99 -1.37 11.55
C MET A 841 33.45 -1.39 11.06
N ILE A 842 34.42 -1.04 11.92
CA ILE A 842 35.85 -1.13 11.58
C ILE A 842 36.26 -2.59 11.35
N LYS A 843 35.89 -3.49 12.27
CA LYS A 843 36.17 -4.94 12.13
C LYS A 843 35.49 -5.55 10.91
N ALA A 844 34.30 -5.08 10.56
CA ALA A 844 33.58 -5.51 9.38
C ALA A 844 34.35 -5.12 8.11
N GLN A 845 34.86 -3.90 8.03
CA GLN A 845 35.69 -3.45 6.91
C GLN A 845 36.98 -4.29 6.80
N GLU A 846 37.66 -4.56 7.92
CA GLU A 846 38.86 -5.42 7.93
C GLU A 846 38.56 -6.84 7.41
N ALA A 847 37.44 -7.44 7.83
CA ALA A 847 37.00 -8.75 7.36
C ALA A 847 36.64 -8.76 5.86
N VAL A 848 36.05 -7.68 5.35
CA VAL A 848 35.81 -7.51 3.90
C VAL A 848 37.13 -7.42 3.14
N ASP A 849 38.10 -6.67 3.65
CA ASP A 849 39.42 -6.55 3.02
C ASP A 849 40.17 -7.90 3.03
N ASP A 850 39.99 -8.74 4.06
CA ASP A 850 40.47 -10.13 4.08
C ASP A 850 39.79 -11.01 3.02
N ILE A 851 38.47 -10.90 2.84
CA ILE A 851 37.75 -11.61 1.78
C ILE A 851 38.31 -11.22 0.41
N VAL A 852 38.49 -9.92 0.16
CA VAL A 852 39.04 -9.41 -1.11
C VAL A 852 40.41 -10.01 -1.40
N ARG A 853 41.34 -10.00 -0.42
CA ARG A 853 42.67 -10.60 -0.60
C ARG A 853 42.60 -12.09 -0.97
N ASN A 854 41.76 -12.86 -0.29
CA ASN A 854 41.60 -14.29 -0.58
C ASN A 854 41.00 -14.54 -1.98
N LEU A 855 40.09 -13.67 -2.45
CA LEU A 855 39.48 -13.79 -3.78
C LEU A 855 40.47 -13.47 -4.91
N GLU A 856 41.32 -12.46 -4.74
CA GLU A 856 42.36 -12.14 -5.72
C GLU A 856 43.28 -13.34 -5.98
N GLU A 857 43.67 -14.06 -4.92
CA GLU A 857 44.49 -15.26 -5.02
C GLU A 857 43.71 -16.46 -5.61
N SER A 858 42.52 -16.76 -5.08
CA SER A 858 41.78 -17.99 -5.41
C SER A 858 41.07 -17.98 -6.77
N PHE A 859 40.80 -16.80 -7.33
CA PHE A 859 40.20 -16.64 -8.66
C PHE A 859 41.14 -15.99 -9.68
N ALA A 860 42.37 -15.65 -9.28
CA ALA A 860 43.35 -14.97 -10.14
C ALA A 860 42.78 -13.70 -10.81
N VAL A 861 42.03 -12.91 -10.03
CA VAL A 861 41.44 -11.63 -10.44
C VAL A 861 42.13 -10.47 -9.71
N LYS A 862 42.07 -9.27 -10.28
CA LYS A 862 42.48 -8.04 -9.59
C LYS A 862 41.23 -7.29 -9.12
N ILE A 863 41.20 -6.87 -7.86
CA ILE A 863 40.05 -6.20 -7.27
C ILE A 863 40.44 -4.78 -6.83
N ARG A 864 39.82 -3.77 -7.44
CA ARG A 864 39.94 -2.36 -7.01
C ARG A 864 38.67 -1.95 -6.29
N HIS A 865 38.75 -1.01 -5.36
CA HIS A 865 37.55 -0.51 -4.69
C HIS A 865 37.52 1.01 -4.59
N GLU A 866 36.31 1.56 -4.46
CA GLU A 866 36.04 2.98 -4.32
C GLU A 866 34.98 3.20 -3.23
N ILE A 867 35.25 4.11 -2.28
CA ILE A 867 34.28 4.49 -1.26
C ILE A 867 33.30 5.48 -1.89
N LYS A 868 32.01 5.18 -1.79
CA LYS A 868 30.94 6.01 -2.34
C LYS A 868 30.24 6.83 -1.26
N GLN A 869 30.08 6.25 -0.08
CA GLN A 869 29.50 6.93 1.07
C GLN A 869 30.13 6.42 2.36
N HIS A 870 30.35 7.33 3.29
CA HIS A 870 30.81 7.00 4.64
C HIS A 870 30.16 7.95 5.64
N LEU A 871 29.20 7.43 6.40
CA LEU A 871 28.49 8.12 7.47
C LEU A 871 28.65 7.34 8.76
N GLN A 872 29.02 8.04 9.82
CA GLN A 872 29.08 7.46 11.16
C GLN A 872 27.65 7.27 11.72
N PRO A 873 27.43 6.31 12.64
CA PRO A 873 26.18 6.17 13.36
C PRO A 873 25.80 7.47 14.06
N SER A 874 24.51 7.81 14.01
CA SER A 874 23.98 9.00 14.67
C SER A 874 23.25 8.62 15.96
N GLN A 875 23.69 9.19 17.08
CA GLN A 875 22.97 9.11 18.36
C GLN A 875 21.86 10.15 18.33
N LEU A 876 20.67 9.75 17.91
CA LEU A 876 19.56 10.70 17.70
C LEU A 876 19.16 11.40 19.01
N LEU A 877 19.33 10.70 20.13
CA LEU A 877 18.94 11.15 21.47
C LEU A 877 19.65 12.42 21.92
N ASP A 878 20.96 12.52 21.70
CA ASP A 878 21.71 13.68 22.18
C ASP A 878 21.41 14.92 21.33
N SER A 879 20.81 14.74 20.15
CA SER A 879 20.36 15.83 19.28
C SER A 879 19.00 16.42 19.68
N GLY A 880 18.24 15.74 20.57
CA GLY A 880 16.92 16.17 21.02
C GLY A 880 15.80 16.06 19.97
N GLN A 881 16.09 15.49 18.80
CA GLN A 881 15.12 15.22 17.73
C GLN A 881 14.34 13.92 17.99
N VAL A 882 13.08 13.88 17.57
CA VAL A 882 12.24 12.68 17.69
C VAL A 882 12.07 12.02 16.33
N LEU A 883 12.48 10.76 16.24
CA LEU A 883 12.06 9.84 15.20
C LEU A 883 11.28 8.72 15.87
N LEU A 884 9.99 8.62 15.55
CA LEU A 884 9.11 7.56 15.99
C LEU A 884 8.98 6.52 14.90
N MET A 885 9.26 5.28 15.27
CA MET A 885 9.08 4.13 14.42
C MET A 885 7.76 3.46 14.76
N GLU A 886 6.83 3.48 13.82
CA GLU A 886 5.57 2.74 13.86
C GLU A 886 5.75 1.37 13.23
N ARG A 887 4.99 0.39 13.73
CA ARG A 887 4.94 -0.94 13.14
C ARG A 887 4.69 -0.87 11.63
N SER A 888 5.35 -1.71 10.84
CA SER A 888 5.30 -1.63 9.38
C SER A 888 3.95 -2.05 8.81
N TYR A 889 3.48 -1.37 7.76
CA TYR A 889 2.25 -1.68 7.03
C TYR A 889 2.50 -1.71 5.52
N GLY A 890 1.87 -2.66 4.82
CA GLY A 890 1.76 -2.60 3.36
C GLY A 890 2.89 -3.23 2.55
N GLY A 891 3.15 -4.53 2.75
CA GLY A 891 3.74 -5.35 1.68
C GLY A 891 4.72 -6.46 2.08
N SER A 892 5.37 -6.38 3.24
CA SER A 892 6.36 -7.40 3.62
C SER A 892 6.11 -8.08 4.98
N HIS A 893 5.60 -7.37 6.00
CA HIS A 893 5.73 -7.88 7.37
C HIS A 893 4.52 -7.80 8.32
N ASN A 894 3.56 -6.87 8.15
CA ASN A 894 2.29 -6.94 8.90
C ASN A 894 1.09 -6.45 8.04
N PRO A 895 0.17 -7.37 7.66
CA PRO A 895 -1.04 -7.03 6.90
C PRO A 895 -2.28 -6.73 7.75
N ASN A 896 -2.20 -6.71 9.08
CA ASN A 896 -3.34 -6.53 9.98
C ASN A 896 -3.80 -5.06 10.05
N GLU A 897 -4.73 -4.65 9.18
CA GLU A 897 -5.16 -3.25 9.17
C GLU A 897 -5.94 -2.81 10.41
N MET A 898 -6.49 -3.72 11.21
CA MET A 898 -7.14 -3.30 12.47
C MET A 898 -6.09 -2.82 13.47
N GLU A 899 -4.94 -3.49 13.52
CA GLU A 899 -3.79 -2.98 14.26
C GLU A 899 -3.29 -1.67 13.67
N MET A 900 -3.17 -1.57 12.35
CA MET A 900 -2.81 -0.31 11.71
C MET A 900 -3.75 0.83 12.08
N MET A 901 -5.08 0.62 12.08
CA MET A 901 -6.03 1.67 12.44
C MET A 901 -5.90 2.11 13.90
N VAL A 902 -5.64 1.16 14.79
CA VAL A 902 -5.33 1.44 16.19
C VAL A 902 -4.02 2.22 16.29
N ASP A 903 -2.97 1.78 15.61
CA ASP A 903 -1.62 2.33 15.68
C ASP A 903 -1.56 3.73 15.07
N LEU A 904 -2.26 3.99 13.96
CA LEU A 904 -2.45 5.34 13.43
C LEU A 904 -3.15 6.23 14.46
N THR A 905 -4.17 5.73 15.16
CA THR A 905 -4.86 6.49 16.20
C THR A 905 -3.93 6.77 17.37
N LEU A 906 -3.15 5.78 17.83
CA LEU A 906 -2.16 5.91 18.90
C LEU A 906 -1.06 6.91 18.53
N GLY A 907 -0.49 6.81 17.32
CA GLY A 907 0.56 7.70 16.84
C GLY A 907 0.08 9.16 16.72
N ASN A 908 -1.15 9.37 16.24
CA ASN A 908 -1.74 10.72 16.23
C ASN A 908 -2.02 11.24 17.64
N LEU A 909 -2.52 10.40 18.54
CA LEU A 909 -2.80 10.83 19.91
C LEU A 909 -1.52 11.14 20.68
N LEU A 910 -0.46 10.36 20.50
CA LEU A 910 0.86 10.62 21.05
C LEU A 910 1.42 11.95 20.52
N ALA A 911 1.41 12.15 19.20
CA ALA A 911 1.85 13.40 18.58
C ALA A 911 1.04 14.60 19.10
N PHE A 912 -0.28 14.49 19.19
CA PHE A 912 -1.15 15.52 19.74
C PHE A 912 -0.83 15.84 21.21
N THR A 913 -0.68 14.82 22.05
CA THR A 913 -0.42 14.99 23.49
C THR A 913 0.94 15.66 23.72
N VAL A 914 1.96 15.28 22.96
CA VAL A 914 3.27 15.96 22.98
C VAL A 914 3.15 17.41 22.53
N MET A 915 2.43 17.66 21.43
CA MET A 915 2.22 19.03 20.94
C MET A 915 1.38 19.88 21.89
N GLN A 916 0.45 19.29 22.64
CA GLN A 916 -0.33 19.98 23.66
C GLN A 916 0.57 20.54 24.78
N ASP A 917 1.53 19.76 25.28
CA ASP A 917 2.53 20.25 26.25
C ASP A 917 3.41 21.32 25.60
N VAL A 918 3.98 21.01 24.43
CA VAL A 918 5.03 21.84 23.84
C VAL A 918 4.52 23.21 23.38
N LEU A 919 3.30 23.29 22.85
CA LEU A 919 2.73 24.57 22.38
C LEU A 919 2.32 25.52 23.50
N GLN A 920 2.11 25.03 24.73
CA GLN A 920 1.82 25.86 25.92
C GLN A 920 3.07 26.51 26.49
N ARG A 921 4.27 26.15 26.02
CA ARG A 921 5.54 26.71 26.50
C ARG A 921 5.79 28.07 25.86
N LYS A 922 6.45 28.98 26.59
CA LYS A 922 6.83 30.30 26.06
C LYS A 922 7.86 30.19 24.94
N ASP A 923 8.89 29.37 25.13
CA ASP A 923 9.89 29.02 24.14
C ASP A 923 10.36 27.56 24.33
N LEU A 924 11.27 27.10 23.46
CA LEU A 924 11.83 25.75 23.48
C LEU A 924 13.29 25.72 23.96
N THR A 925 13.75 26.76 24.66
CA THR A 925 15.13 26.82 25.15
C THR A 925 15.36 25.72 26.18
N GLY A 926 16.33 24.83 25.93
CA GLY A 926 16.67 23.72 26.84
C GLY A 926 15.67 22.57 26.84
N VAL A 927 14.68 22.58 25.92
CA VAL A 927 13.72 21.48 25.78
C VAL A 927 14.36 20.35 24.98
N ASN A 928 14.25 19.12 25.48
CA ASN A 928 14.56 17.91 24.73
C ASN A 928 13.23 17.22 24.37
N LEU A 929 12.92 17.15 23.07
CA LEU A 929 11.63 16.65 22.59
C LEU A 929 11.50 15.13 22.80
N VAL A 930 12.61 14.39 22.81
CA VAL A 930 12.61 12.94 23.11
C VAL A 930 12.14 12.69 24.52
N ASN A 931 12.71 13.40 25.51
CA ASN A 931 12.32 13.22 26.91
C ASN A 931 10.83 13.50 27.13
N ILE A 932 10.29 14.54 26.48
CA ILE A 932 8.85 14.84 26.52
C ILE A 932 8.07 13.68 25.90
N THR A 933 8.48 13.20 24.74
CA THR A 933 7.77 12.13 24.02
C THR A 933 7.77 10.82 24.81
N GLU A 934 8.92 10.38 25.33
CA GLU A 934 9.04 9.16 26.13
C GLU A 934 8.20 9.23 27.43
N ASN A 935 8.03 10.41 28.03
CA ASN A 935 7.17 10.60 29.20
C ASN A 935 5.68 10.34 28.94
N TYR A 936 5.23 10.51 27.69
CA TYR A 936 3.85 10.23 27.29
C TYR A 936 3.66 8.80 26.76
N MET A 937 4.74 8.08 26.48
CA MET A 937 4.66 6.71 26.02
C MET A 937 4.34 5.73 27.15
N PRO A 938 3.45 4.73 26.93
CA PRO A 938 3.20 3.66 27.89
C PRO A 938 4.47 2.91 28.31
N ALA A 939 4.66 2.76 29.61
CA ALA A 939 5.79 2.01 30.18
C ALA A 939 5.88 0.56 29.63
N LYS A 940 4.74 -0.05 29.26
CA LYS A 940 4.70 -1.37 28.62
C LYS A 940 5.49 -1.41 27.31
N TRP A 941 5.46 -0.34 26.50
CA TRP A 941 6.19 -0.27 25.23
C TRP A 941 7.70 -0.18 25.50
N LEU A 942 8.10 0.78 26.33
CA LEU A 942 9.50 1.00 26.73
C LEU A 942 10.12 -0.21 27.46
N SER A 943 9.33 -0.97 28.23
CA SER A 943 9.81 -2.16 28.94
C SER A 943 10.10 -3.36 28.03
N LYS A 944 9.43 -3.43 26.87
CA LYS A 944 9.62 -4.51 25.89
C LYS A 944 10.80 -4.22 24.97
N MET A 945 11.00 -2.94 24.66
CA MET A 945 12.11 -2.45 23.86
C MET A 945 12.42 -1.04 24.36
N ASP A 946 13.64 -0.83 24.86
CA ASP A 946 14.05 0.48 25.36
C ASP A 946 14.00 1.50 24.23
N ARG A 947 14.78 1.25 23.15
CA ARG A 947 14.81 2.08 21.95
C ARG A 947 15.07 1.26 20.69
N PHE A 948 14.60 1.77 19.56
CA PHE A 948 14.83 1.15 18.25
C PHE A 948 16.17 1.59 17.65
N VAL A 949 16.81 0.68 16.92
CA VAL A 949 17.99 0.98 16.10
C VAL A 949 17.54 0.98 14.64
N SER A 950 17.38 2.18 14.08
CA SER A 950 17.05 2.32 12.66
C SER A 950 18.28 2.01 11.84
N GLY A 951 18.15 1.16 10.82
CA GLY A 951 19.17 1.09 9.79
C GLY A 951 18.78 1.75 8.49
N ALA A 952 17.60 2.35 8.37
CA ALA A 952 17.31 3.31 7.31
C ALA A 952 17.79 4.71 7.72
N LEU A 953 18.22 5.51 6.74
CA LEU A 953 18.35 6.95 6.96
C LEU A 953 16.96 7.57 6.94
N HIS A 954 16.83 8.72 7.57
CA HIS A 954 15.59 9.48 7.65
C HIS A 954 15.97 10.95 7.53
N ASP A 955 15.04 11.80 7.10
CA ASP A 955 15.31 13.23 6.93
C ASP A 955 15.80 13.90 8.22
N THR A 956 15.31 13.42 9.37
CA THR A 956 15.76 13.87 10.69
C THR A 956 17.27 13.71 10.89
N CYS A 957 17.95 12.76 10.22
CA CYS A 957 19.40 12.54 10.32
C CYS A 957 20.21 13.80 10.03
N ASN A 958 19.88 14.49 8.93
CA ASN A 958 20.62 15.68 8.50
C ASN A 958 20.46 16.82 9.50
N ILE A 959 19.26 16.97 10.07
CA ILE A 959 18.97 17.96 11.09
C ILE A 959 19.70 17.63 12.39
N ALA A 960 19.63 16.38 12.84
CA ALA A 960 20.32 15.89 14.03
C ALA A 960 21.84 16.12 13.93
N ALA A 961 22.47 15.75 12.81
CA ALA A 961 23.89 15.95 12.58
C ALA A 961 24.28 17.44 12.64
N CYS A 962 23.46 18.33 12.07
CA CYS A 962 23.69 19.78 12.12
C CYS A 962 23.56 20.35 13.55
N VAL A 963 22.65 19.80 14.36
CA VAL A 963 22.51 20.19 15.78
C VAL A 963 23.71 19.72 16.59
N MET A 964 24.19 18.50 16.39
CA MET A 964 25.34 17.95 17.13
C MET A 964 26.65 18.69 16.84
N GLN A 965 26.80 19.28 15.65
CA GLN A 965 27.98 20.05 15.26
C GLN A 965 27.99 21.49 15.84
N LYS A 966 26.84 22.01 16.29
CA LYS A 966 26.65 23.41 16.73
C LYS A 966 26.48 23.54 18.22
#